data_AF-A0A8R2DJM1-F1
#
_entry.id   AF-A0A8R2DJM1-F1
#
_cell.length_a   1.000
_cell.length_b   1.000
_cell.length_c   1.000
_cell.angle_alpha   90.00
_cell.angle_beta   90.00
_cell.angle_gamma   90.00
#
_symmetry.space_group_name_H-M   'P 1'
#
loop_
_entity.id
_entity.type
_entity.pdbx_description
1 polymer ?
#
loop_
_entity_poly.entity_id
_entity_poly.type
_entity_poly.pdbx_seq_one_letter_code
_entity_poly.pdbx_strand_id
1 'polypeptide(L)'
;MTVQDVADVLKKDIDHVFKVLNFADKTGMTYTKDTVIHNPQVVRDIVKISGCRFKLVARPDAEMKDEENKDAVPAPPAAEEALRPRPPVVCVMGHVDHGKTTLLDALRDTAVVETEFGGITQHIGAFEVKLPSGGKVTFLDTPGHAAFTSMRSRGAHSTDIVVLVVAADDGVMEQTLESIRMAREANVPILVAINKIDKPGVNVVGLPGRSACCAGWPSTAWCASRRAARCRPCPCRRCAAGTSTRCSRPSPCRRSSCSSAPTPPDRSRASSLKHWWTLGPASRRRCWCGAGRCGAAARWWRARAGPRCALLHSPLVRKAQGGPSAGPQSQVRILRSAEGASIEEAPPSCPVVVLGWRELPAAGDLVLEVASEKRAAEVMRWRAAQRMKEKQQSDSEVIEAKMSEHQQRYRAMLSRKRAMGRYKLKPEGPREKMIKEDTHPALNVIVKGDVDGSVEAILDILDTYDDHERVRLDLVHFGVGQVTPNDLEIAEAFNAIIYAFNVECPPAVAADAKDLNISVRKHNVIYRLVDDVKQEITARIPVTQTEEVIGEANVLQEFMVSEGRRKVPVAGCRCVRGSLAKNALYKIIRGQETVFEGKLVSMKHLKEEVPTIKRDQECGLKFDDPEARVQPGDTVLCYRLRDVAPRTDWDPGF
;
A
#
# COMPACT_ATOMS: atom_id res chain seq x y z
N MET A 1 -19.98 53.16 19.73
CA MET A 1 -21.38 53.06 20.16
C MET A 1 -21.81 54.45 20.60
N THR A 2 -22.91 54.95 20.06
CA THR A 2 -23.53 56.19 20.54
C THR A 2 -24.20 55.96 21.90
N VAL A 3 -24.53 57.02 22.63
CA VAL A 3 -25.29 56.92 23.89
C VAL A 3 -26.66 56.28 23.65
N GLN A 4 -27.29 56.60 22.51
CA GLN A 4 -28.55 55.99 22.09
C GLN A 4 -28.40 54.49 21.82
N ASP A 5 -27.35 54.05 21.11
CA ASP A 5 -27.10 52.62 20.87
C ASP A 5 -26.98 51.83 22.18
N VAL A 6 -26.36 52.43 23.21
CA VAL A 6 -26.19 51.79 24.52
C VAL A 6 -27.53 51.70 25.26
N ALA A 7 -28.37 52.73 25.17
CA ALA A 7 -29.72 52.73 25.75
C ALA A 7 -30.61 51.64 25.12
N ASP A 8 -30.57 51.54 23.79
CA ASP A 8 -31.32 50.54 23.03
C ASP A 8 -30.87 49.12 23.36
N VAL A 9 -29.56 48.87 23.45
CA VAL A 9 -29.00 47.56 23.84
C VAL A 9 -29.36 47.17 25.27
N LEU A 10 -29.37 48.14 26.20
CA LEU A 10 -29.73 47.90 27.60
C LEU A 10 -31.25 47.83 27.83
N LYS A 11 -32.07 48.21 26.83
CA LYS A 11 -33.52 48.41 26.94
C LYS A 11 -33.91 49.30 28.12
N LYS A 12 -33.17 50.41 28.29
CA LYS A 12 -33.42 51.40 29.35
C LYS A 12 -33.55 52.79 28.74
N ASP A 13 -34.23 53.67 29.46
CA ASP A 13 -34.38 55.06 29.03
C ASP A 13 -33.03 55.78 28.93
N ILE A 14 -32.95 56.71 27.97
CA ILE A 14 -31.76 57.51 27.71
C ILE A 14 -31.33 58.28 28.98
N ASP A 15 -32.29 58.75 29.78
CA ASP A 15 -32.03 59.45 31.04
C ASP A 15 -31.34 58.55 32.08
N HIS A 16 -31.62 57.25 32.07
CA HIS A 16 -30.93 56.30 32.93
C HIS A 16 -29.46 56.16 32.51
N VAL A 17 -29.21 56.07 31.19
CA VAL A 17 -27.85 55.98 30.66
C VAL A 17 -27.07 57.26 30.97
N PHE A 18 -27.65 58.45 30.81
CA PHE A 18 -26.99 59.72 31.17
C PHE A 18 -26.64 59.80 32.65
N LYS A 19 -27.56 59.39 33.55
CA LYS A 19 -27.26 59.34 35.00
C LYS A 19 -26.07 58.43 35.27
N VAL A 20 -26.08 57.22 34.73
CA VAL A 20 -24.98 56.26 34.91
C VAL A 20 -23.68 56.77 34.29
N LEU A 21 -23.75 57.46 33.16
CA LEU A 21 -22.60 57.96 32.42
C LEU A 21 -21.91 59.11 33.17
N ASN A 22 -22.65 59.98 33.85
CA ASN A 22 -22.10 60.98 34.78
C ASN A 22 -21.39 60.35 35.99
N PHE A 23 -21.78 59.14 36.41
CA PHE A 23 -21.07 58.41 37.47
C PHE A 23 -19.86 57.61 36.94
N ALA A 24 -19.95 57.11 35.71
CA ALA A 24 -18.90 56.30 35.09
C ALA A 24 -17.76 57.16 34.54
N ASP A 25 -18.03 58.35 34.02
CA ASP A 25 -17.03 59.24 33.46
C ASP A 25 -16.69 60.41 34.39
N LYS A 26 -15.45 60.40 34.90
CA LYS A 26 -14.92 61.43 35.81
C LYS A 26 -14.31 62.62 35.07
N THR A 27 -14.33 62.64 33.73
CA THR A 27 -13.65 63.67 32.92
C THR A 27 -14.50 64.92 32.63
N GLY A 28 -15.75 64.97 33.09
CA GLY A 28 -16.58 66.19 33.04
C GLY A 28 -17.07 66.59 31.65
N MET A 29 -17.04 65.67 30.69
CA MET A 29 -17.58 65.88 29.34
C MET A 29 -19.12 65.94 29.36
N THR A 30 -19.70 66.83 28.56
CA THR A 30 -21.16 66.85 28.34
C THR A 30 -21.51 65.96 27.16
N TYR A 31 -22.34 64.96 27.40
CA TYR A 31 -22.75 63.98 26.38
C TYR A 31 -24.13 64.35 25.83
N THR A 32 -24.26 64.33 24.51
CA THR A 32 -25.56 64.40 23.81
C THR A 32 -25.97 63.01 23.31
N LYS A 33 -27.24 62.86 22.87
CA LYS A 33 -27.82 61.56 22.48
C LYS A 33 -27.00 60.83 21.40
N ASP A 34 -26.44 61.59 20.45
CA ASP A 34 -25.69 61.07 19.31
C ASP A 34 -24.17 61.02 19.56
N THR A 35 -23.70 61.39 20.75
CA THR A 35 -22.27 61.40 21.05
C THR A 35 -21.72 59.97 21.07
N VAL A 36 -20.64 59.73 20.32
CA VAL A 36 -19.97 58.42 20.28
C VAL A 36 -19.06 58.26 21.49
N ILE A 37 -19.26 57.21 22.27
CA ILE A 37 -18.39 56.86 23.38
C ILE A 37 -17.15 56.15 22.81
N HIS A 38 -16.01 56.86 22.79
CA HIS A 38 -14.75 56.32 22.26
C HIS A 38 -14.02 55.39 23.24
N ASN A 39 -14.20 55.58 24.55
CA ASN A 39 -13.50 54.78 25.56
C ASN A 39 -14.29 53.50 25.90
N PRO A 40 -13.79 52.29 25.56
CA PRO A 40 -14.46 51.03 25.83
C PRO A 40 -14.49 50.65 27.32
N GLN A 41 -13.75 51.35 28.20
CA GLN A 41 -13.90 51.18 29.66
C GLN A 41 -15.21 51.79 30.16
N VAL A 42 -15.54 53.00 29.70
CA VAL A 42 -16.78 53.71 30.09
C VAL A 42 -18.01 52.90 29.70
N VAL A 43 -18.04 52.32 28.50
CA VAL A 43 -19.14 51.44 28.06
C VAL A 43 -19.26 50.20 28.97
N ARG A 44 -18.14 49.60 29.38
CA ARG A 44 -18.16 48.45 30.31
C ARG A 44 -18.70 48.83 31.67
N ASP A 45 -18.32 49.99 32.18
CA ASP A 45 -18.75 50.45 33.50
C ASP A 45 -20.23 50.85 33.49
N ILE A 46 -20.73 51.45 32.40
CA ILE A 46 -22.16 51.69 32.21
C ILE A 46 -22.95 50.38 32.27
N VAL A 47 -22.50 49.34 31.57
CA VAL A 47 -23.17 48.03 31.54
C VAL A 47 -23.15 47.37 32.92
N LYS A 48 -22.03 47.44 33.65
CA LYS A 48 -21.90 46.91 35.02
C LYS A 48 -22.79 47.65 36.02
N ILE A 49 -22.75 48.98 36.03
CA ILE A 49 -23.56 49.82 36.93
C ILE A 49 -25.05 49.63 36.62
N SER A 50 -25.39 49.38 35.35
CA SER A 50 -26.75 49.05 34.93
C SER A 50 -27.22 47.65 35.34
N GLY A 51 -26.36 46.82 35.94
CA GLY A 51 -26.69 45.48 36.44
C GLY A 51 -26.57 44.35 35.40
N CYS A 52 -25.99 44.62 34.24
CA CYS A 52 -25.88 43.66 33.13
C CYS A 52 -24.46 43.05 33.04
N ARG A 53 -24.36 41.81 32.53
CA ARG A 53 -23.06 41.19 32.19
C ARG A 53 -22.79 41.40 30.71
N PHE A 54 -21.55 41.71 30.35
CA PHE A 54 -21.12 41.83 28.96
C PHE A 54 -20.22 40.64 28.57
N LYS A 55 -20.27 40.26 27.30
CA LYS A 55 -19.32 39.36 26.65
C LYS A 55 -18.73 40.12 25.46
N LEU A 56 -17.41 40.23 25.41
CA LEU A 56 -16.73 40.82 24.26
C LEU A 56 -16.76 39.79 23.12
N VAL A 57 -17.35 40.17 21.99
CA VAL A 57 -17.38 39.35 20.78
C VAL A 57 -16.54 40.08 19.72
N ALA A 58 -15.78 39.33 18.92
CA ALA A 58 -15.09 39.88 17.76
C ALA A 58 -16.10 40.49 16.78
N ARG A 59 -15.67 41.49 16.00
CA ARG A 59 -16.54 42.08 14.96
C ARG A 59 -17.01 40.97 14.00
N PRO A 60 -18.32 40.86 13.72
CA PRO A 60 -18.83 39.86 12.78
C PRO A 60 -18.28 40.05 11.36
N ASP A 61 -17.91 41.29 10.98
CA ASP A 61 -17.42 41.65 9.65
C ASP A 61 -15.89 41.68 9.57
N ALA A 62 -15.17 41.04 10.51
CA ALA A 62 -13.78 40.73 10.24
C ALA A 62 -13.75 39.68 9.14
N GLU A 63 -13.84 40.13 7.88
CA GLU A 63 -13.59 39.30 6.70
C GLU A 63 -12.34 38.50 7.00
N MET A 64 -12.51 37.18 7.18
CA MET A 64 -11.39 36.27 7.22
C MET A 64 -10.75 36.46 5.86
N LYS A 65 -9.61 37.16 5.81
CA LYS A 65 -8.85 37.31 4.58
C LYS A 65 -8.58 35.89 4.11
N ASP A 66 -9.23 35.49 3.02
CA ASP A 66 -8.97 34.21 2.40
C ASP A 66 -7.47 34.13 2.19
N GLU A 67 -6.83 33.13 2.79
CA GLU A 67 -5.39 32.95 2.63
C GLU A 67 -5.11 32.82 1.14
N GLU A 68 -4.45 33.82 0.55
CA GLU A 68 -4.08 33.81 -0.86
C GLU A 68 -3.37 32.49 -1.19
N ASN A 69 -3.84 31.80 -2.24
CA ASN A 69 -3.22 30.57 -2.70
C ASN A 69 -1.81 30.87 -3.22
N LYS A 70 -0.80 30.41 -2.48
CA LYS A 70 0.62 30.63 -2.79
C LYS A 70 1.28 29.41 -3.44
N ASP A 71 0.51 28.44 -3.92
CA ASP A 71 1.06 27.25 -4.55
C ASP A 71 1.73 27.56 -5.90
N ALA A 72 2.62 26.65 -6.32
CA ALA A 72 3.10 26.57 -7.68
C ALA A 72 2.16 25.66 -8.48
N VAL A 73 1.57 26.20 -9.55
CA VAL A 73 0.69 25.46 -10.46
C VAL A 73 1.38 25.20 -11.81
N PRO A 74 1.02 24.11 -12.52
CA PRO A 74 1.52 23.88 -13.88
C PRO A 74 1.20 25.06 -14.80
N ALA A 75 2.16 25.44 -15.64
CA ALA A 75 1.95 26.49 -16.63
C ALA A 75 0.84 26.10 -17.62
N PRO A 76 0.07 27.08 -18.14
CA PRO A 76 -0.88 26.83 -19.21
C PRO A 76 -0.18 26.26 -20.46
N PRO A 77 -0.89 25.54 -21.33
CA PRO A 77 -0.31 24.94 -22.53
C PRO A 77 0.33 26.03 -23.40
N ALA A 78 1.53 25.75 -23.90
CA ALA A 78 2.27 26.69 -24.74
C ALA A 78 1.61 26.87 -26.12
N ALA A 79 1.76 28.06 -26.70
CA ALA A 79 1.33 28.35 -28.06
C ALA A 79 2.01 27.43 -29.10
N GLU A 80 1.29 27.05 -30.15
CA GLU A 80 1.75 26.07 -31.15
C GLU A 80 3.08 26.45 -31.82
N GLU A 81 3.31 27.76 -32.00
CA GLU A 81 4.51 28.33 -32.62
C GLU A 81 5.79 28.04 -31.82
N ALA A 82 5.67 27.93 -30.51
CA ALA A 82 6.81 27.80 -29.62
C ALA A 82 7.15 26.32 -29.31
N LEU A 83 6.42 25.38 -29.90
CA LEU A 83 6.62 23.95 -29.74
C LEU A 83 7.72 23.40 -30.67
N ARG A 84 8.72 22.74 -30.09
CA ARG A 84 9.88 22.10 -30.75
C ARG A 84 9.79 20.58 -30.70
N PRO A 85 10.37 19.85 -31.67
CA PRO A 85 10.38 18.39 -31.63
C PRO A 85 11.13 17.86 -30.40
N ARG A 86 10.58 16.84 -29.73
CA ARG A 86 11.26 16.15 -28.61
C ARG A 86 11.33 14.62 -28.80
N PRO A 87 12.33 13.94 -28.20
CA PRO A 87 12.39 12.48 -28.16
C PRO A 87 11.13 11.87 -27.52
N PRO A 88 10.60 10.76 -28.05
CA PRO A 88 9.50 10.05 -27.40
C PRO A 88 10.00 9.29 -26.15
N VAL A 89 9.15 9.27 -25.12
CA VAL A 89 9.37 8.48 -23.91
C VAL A 89 8.49 7.23 -23.96
N VAL A 90 9.09 6.06 -23.86
CA VAL A 90 8.44 4.78 -24.11
C VAL A 90 8.49 3.92 -22.86
N CYS A 91 7.34 3.50 -22.34
CA CYS A 91 7.29 2.56 -21.23
C CYS A 91 7.19 1.13 -21.74
N VAL A 92 7.98 0.21 -21.21
CA VAL A 92 7.84 -1.22 -21.52
C VAL A 92 7.06 -1.90 -20.40
N MET A 93 5.94 -2.52 -20.75
CA MET A 93 5.01 -3.20 -19.84
C MET A 93 4.75 -4.63 -20.28
N GLY A 94 4.19 -5.45 -19.39
CA GLY A 94 3.90 -6.86 -19.64
C GLY A 94 4.13 -7.72 -18.41
N HIS A 95 3.71 -8.97 -18.51
CA HIS A 95 3.82 -9.99 -17.46
C HIS A 95 5.28 -10.31 -17.10
N VAL A 96 5.47 -10.94 -15.93
CA VAL A 96 6.76 -11.54 -15.53
C VAL A 96 7.19 -12.58 -16.59
N ASP A 97 8.49 -12.73 -16.79
CA ASP A 97 9.11 -13.67 -17.74
C ASP A 97 8.72 -13.55 -19.22
N HIS A 98 8.01 -12.49 -19.61
CA HIS A 98 7.78 -12.17 -21.02
C HIS A 98 9.02 -11.60 -21.74
N GLY A 99 10.16 -11.46 -21.04
CA GLY A 99 11.42 -11.01 -21.61
C GLY A 99 11.51 -9.50 -21.87
N LYS A 100 10.85 -8.68 -21.03
CA LYS A 100 10.90 -7.21 -21.10
C LYS A 100 12.32 -6.68 -20.93
N THR A 101 12.98 -7.05 -19.85
CA THR A 101 14.34 -6.64 -19.54
C THR A 101 15.32 -7.20 -20.59
N THR A 102 15.11 -8.42 -21.07
CA THR A 102 15.90 -9.01 -22.17
C THR A 102 15.78 -8.22 -23.48
N LEU A 103 14.57 -7.73 -23.82
CA LEU A 103 14.36 -6.85 -24.97
C LEU A 103 15.15 -5.55 -24.82
N LEU A 104 15.17 -4.98 -23.60
CA LEU A 104 15.84 -3.72 -23.30
C LEU A 104 17.36 -3.88 -23.27
N ASP A 105 17.87 -4.98 -22.73
CA ASP A 105 19.28 -5.36 -22.76
C ASP A 105 19.80 -5.47 -24.19
N ALA A 106 19.03 -6.12 -25.08
CA ALA A 106 19.34 -6.19 -26.50
C ALA A 106 19.29 -4.84 -27.22
N LEU A 107 18.55 -3.86 -26.70
CA LEU A 107 18.51 -2.49 -27.24
C LEU A 107 19.65 -1.63 -26.71
N ARG A 108 20.14 -1.91 -25.50
CA ARG A 108 21.19 -1.16 -24.79
C ARG A 108 22.61 -1.71 -25.02
N ASP A 109 22.74 -2.89 -25.63
CA ASP A 109 24.00 -3.63 -25.75
C ASP A 109 24.64 -3.91 -24.37
N THR A 110 23.79 -4.16 -23.36
CA THR A 110 24.19 -4.49 -21.97
C THR A 110 23.48 -5.76 -21.51
N ALA A 111 23.98 -6.40 -20.45
CA ALA A 111 23.35 -7.56 -19.81
C ALA A 111 22.99 -7.21 -18.35
N VAL A 112 21.95 -6.41 -18.15
CA VAL A 112 21.51 -6.00 -16.80
C VAL A 112 20.85 -7.17 -16.08
N VAL A 113 20.12 -8.04 -16.79
CA VAL A 113 19.40 -9.20 -16.20
C VAL A 113 20.31 -10.10 -15.36
N GLU A 114 21.56 -10.31 -15.78
CA GLU A 114 22.52 -11.18 -15.05
C GLU A 114 23.00 -10.55 -13.73
N THR A 115 22.89 -9.23 -13.60
CA THR A 115 23.33 -8.46 -12.42
C THR A 115 22.20 -8.15 -11.44
N GLU A 116 20.95 -8.43 -11.78
CA GLU A 116 19.78 -8.18 -10.91
C GLU A 116 19.49 -9.38 -10.00
N PHE A 117 19.28 -9.11 -8.72
CA PHE A 117 19.00 -10.14 -7.72
C PHE A 117 17.68 -10.85 -8.02
N GLY A 118 17.74 -12.18 -8.12
CA GLY A 118 16.58 -13.02 -8.43
C GLY A 118 16.18 -13.02 -9.91
N GLY A 119 16.97 -12.42 -10.80
CA GLY A 119 16.68 -12.38 -12.25
C GLY A 119 15.44 -11.56 -12.61
N ILE A 120 14.93 -10.74 -11.70
CA ILE A 120 13.75 -9.90 -11.89
C ILE A 120 14.10 -8.42 -11.76
N THR A 121 13.48 -7.60 -12.60
CA THR A 121 13.56 -6.15 -12.50
C THR A 121 12.64 -5.66 -11.40
N GLN A 122 13.21 -5.03 -10.38
CA GLN A 122 12.50 -4.53 -9.19
C GLN A 122 12.48 -2.99 -9.13
N HIS A 123 13.28 -2.34 -9.99
CA HIS A 123 13.46 -0.89 -10.04
C HIS A 123 12.96 -0.33 -11.36
N ILE A 124 12.48 0.90 -11.34
CA ILE A 124 12.19 1.63 -12.57
C ILE A 124 13.48 2.26 -13.07
N GLY A 125 13.93 1.79 -14.22
CA GLY A 125 15.10 2.30 -14.92
C GLY A 125 14.70 3.19 -16.09
N ALA A 126 15.41 4.29 -16.27
CA ALA A 126 15.28 5.12 -17.46
C ALA A 126 16.61 5.14 -18.21
N PHE A 127 16.59 4.94 -19.53
CA PHE A 127 17.80 5.02 -20.35
C PHE A 127 17.49 5.52 -21.76
N GLU A 128 18.49 6.14 -22.39
CA GLU A 128 18.38 6.69 -23.74
C GLU A 128 19.02 5.74 -24.76
N VAL A 129 18.30 5.40 -25.83
CA VAL A 129 18.81 4.62 -26.95
C VAL A 129 18.92 5.52 -28.18
N LYS A 130 20.11 5.52 -28.79
CA LYS A 130 20.37 6.20 -30.07
C LYS A 130 19.99 5.25 -31.21
N LEU A 131 19.08 5.70 -32.07
CA LEU A 131 18.67 4.98 -33.28
C LEU A 131 19.73 5.16 -34.39
N PRO A 132 19.86 4.20 -35.32
CA PRO A 132 20.73 4.33 -36.49
C PRO A 132 20.40 5.55 -37.38
N SER A 133 19.17 6.06 -37.31
CA SER A 133 18.72 7.26 -38.01
C SER A 133 19.19 8.58 -37.37
N GLY A 134 19.90 8.53 -36.25
CA GLY A 134 20.31 9.71 -35.48
C GLY A 134 19.26 10.21 -34.48
N GLY A 135 18.04 9.65 -34.49
CA GLY A 135 17.02 9.92 -33.48
C GLY A 135 17.35 9.32 -32.12
N LYS A 136 16.80 9.90 -31.05
CA LYS A 136 16.93 9.42 -29.67
C LYS A 136 15.56 8.98 -29.15
N VAL A 137 15.52 7.90 -28.37
CA VAL A 137 14.31 7.40 -27.70
C VAL A 137 14.65 7.09 -26.25
N THR A 138 13.82 7.56 -25.33
CA THR A 138 13.98 7.27 -23.90
C THR A 138 13.08 6.11 -23.53
N PHE A 139 13.65 5.04 -22.99
CA PHE A 139 12.90 3.88 -22.50
C PHE A 139 12.78 3.95 -20.98
N LEU A 140 11.59 3.61 -20.48
CA LEU A 140 11.31 3.33 -19.08
C LEU A 140 11.04 1.83 -18.94
N ASP A 141 11.89 1.17 -18.16
CA ASP A 141 11.68 -0.21 -17.74
C ASP A 141 10.80 -0.25 -16.49
N THR A 142 9.75 -1.07 -16.52
CA THR A 142 8.85 -1.23 -15.37
C THR A 142 8.77 -2.69 -14.92
N PRO A 143 8.81 -2.93 -13.59
CA PRO A 143 8.66 -4.27 -13.03
C PRO A 143 7.33 -4.92 -13.46
N GLY A 144 7.38 -6.22 -13.78
CA GLY A 144 6.19 -6.97 -14.25
C GLY A 144 5.33 -7.55 -13.15
N HIS A 145 5.90 -7.76 -11.98
CA HIS A 145 5.23 -8.44 -10.89
C HIS A 145 4.05 -7.61 -10.33
N ALA A 146 2.92 -8.27 -10.06
CA ALA A 146 1.71 -7.68 -9.52
C ALA A 146 1.92 -6.73 -8.32
N ALA A 147 2.84 -7.02 -7.39
CA ALA A 147 3.22 -6.14 -6.27
C ALA A 147 3.59 -4.70 -6.68
N PHE A 148 4.04 -4.48 -7.92
CA PHE A 148 4.49 -3.17 -8.40
C PHE A 148 3.46 -2.44 -9.28
N THR A 149 2.16 -2.60 -8.98
CA THR A 149 1.05 -1.93 -9.68
C THR A 149 1.21 -0.41 -9.67
N SER A 150 1.52 0.19 -8.52
CA SER A 150 1.71 1.65 -8.35
C SER A 150 2.87 2.18 -9.21
N MET A 151 3.92 1.39 -9.38
CA MET A 151 5.04 1.69 -10.30
C MET A 151 4.63 1.65 -11.78
N ARG A 152 3.87 0.62 -12.20
CA ARG A 152 3.37 0.50 -13.59
C ARG A 152 2.42 1.64 -13.93
N SER A 153 1.49 1.97 -13.05
CA SER A 153 0.54 3.07 -13.25
C SER A 153 1.26 4.40 -13.45
N ARG A 154 2.24 4.73 -12.59
CA ARG A 154 3.08 5.92 -12.78
C ARG A 154 3.81 5.90 -14.14
N GLY A 155 4.19 4.71 -14.61
CA GLY A 155 4.95 4.51 -15.84
C GLY A 155 4.10 4.88 -17.05
N ALA A 156 2.86 4.38 -17.07
CA ALA A 156 1.87 4.73 -18.09
C ALA A 156 1.67 6.25 -18.16
N HIS A 157 1.37 6.91 -17.03
CA HIS A 157 1.10 8.35 -16.99
C HIS A 157 2.30 9.24 -17.36
N SER A 158 3.52 8.71 -17.28
CA SER A 158 4.74 9.47 -17.56
C SER A 158 5.20 9.35 -19.01
N THR A 159 4.59 8.48 -19.81
CA THR A 159 5.09 8.11 -21.14
C THR A 159 4.18 8.51 -22.28
N ASP A 160 4.81 8.62 -23.45
CA ASP A 160 4.15 8.99 -24.70
C ASP A 160 3.52 7.79 -25.42
N ILE A 161 4.12 6.62 -25.22
CA ILE A 161 3.79 5.34 -25.85
C ILE A 161 4.09 4.22 -24.84
N VAL A 162 3.19 3.23 -24.76
CA VAL A 162 3.42 2.00 -24.00
C VAL A 162 3.71 0.86 -24.97
N VAL A 163 4.83 0.16 -24.79
CA VAL A 163 5.14 -1.09 -25.48
C VAL A 163 4.76 -2.25 -24.58
N LEU A 164 3.74 -3.00 -24.99
CA LEU A 164 3.25 -4.17 -24.27
C LEU A 164 3.92 -5.43 -24.82
N VAL A 165 4.77 -6.06 -24.01
CA VAL A 165 5.49 -7.29 -24.38
C VAL A 165 4.65 -8.50 -23.97
N VAL A 166 4.29 -9.32 -24.96
CA VAL A 166 3.49 -10.54 -24.78
C VAL A 166 4.29 -11.72 -25.30
N ALA A 167 4.57 -12.69 -24.44
CA ALA A 167 5.24 -13.91 -24.87
C ALA A 167 4.28 -14.77 -25.70
N ALA A 168 4.78 -15.36 -26.77
CA ALA A 168 3.95 -16.09 -27.72
C ALA A 168 3.60 -17.52 -27.27
N ASP A 169 4.33 -18.05 -26.28
CA ASP A 169 4.05 -19.29 -25.55
C ASP A 169 2.98 -19.11 -24.48
N ASP A 170 3.09 -18.04 -23.68
CA ASP A 170 2.19 -17.79 -22.54
C ASP A 170 0.89 -17.08 -22.98
N GLY A 171 0.99 -16.16 -23.94
CA GLY A 171 -0.14 -15.35 -24.39
C GLY A 171 -0.53 -14.24 -23.40
N VAL A 172 -1.82 -13.88 -23.39
CA VAL A 172 -2.32 -12.77 -22.56
C VAL A 172 -2.66 -13.27 -21.16
N MET A 173 -1.88 -12.81 -20.18
CA MET A 173 -2.06 -13.09 -18.75
C MET A 173 -2.74 -11.92 -18.01
N GLU A 174 -3.09 -12.10 -16.73
CA GLU A 174 -3.78 -11.10 -15.91
C GLU A 174 -3.01 -9.78 -15.80
N GLN A 175 -1.71 -9.82 -15.51
CA GLN A 175 -0.85 -8.62 -15.48
C GLN A 175 -0.77 -7.89 -16.84
N THR A 176 -0.98 -8.62 -17.95
CA THR A 176 -1.06 -8.03 -19.29
C THR A 176 -2.36 -7.25 -19.45
N LEU A 177 -3.48 -7.77 -18.91
CA LEU A 177 -4.78 -7.07 -18.89
C LEU A 177 -4.73 -5.82 -18.01
N GLU A 178 -4.10 -5.90 -16.84
CA GLU A 178 -3.85 -4.73 -15.99
C GLU A 178 -3.04 -3.65 -16.71
N SER A 179 -1.96 -4.03 -17.38
CA SER A 179 -1.13 -3.11 -18.16
C SER A 179 -1.94 -2.41 -19.26
N ILE A 180 -2.89 -3.12 -19.89
CA ILE A 180 -3.82 -2.54 -20.88
C ILE A 180 -4.79 -1.55 -20.22
N ARG A 181 -5.34 -1.87 -19.04
CA ARG A 181 -6.23 -0.96 -18.29
C ARG A 181 -5.49 0.33 -17.92
N MET A 182 -4.31 0.23 -17.34
CA MET A 182 -3.48 1.38 -16.96
C MET A 182 -3.14 2.27 -18.16
N ALA A 183 -2.78 1.69 -19.31
CA ALA A 183 -2.48 2.46 -20.51
C ALA A 183 -3.72 3.16 -21.09
N ARG A 184 -4.92 2.55 -20.95
CA ARG A 184 -6.19 3.18 -21.33
C ARG A 184 -6.59 4.31 -20.39
N GLU A 185 -6.45 4.11 -19.08
CA GLU A 185 -6.71 5.13 -18.06
C GLU A 185 -5.79 6.35 -18.25
N ALA A 186 -4.51 6.10 -18.57
CA ALA A 186 -3.55 7.15 -18.88
C ALA A 186 -3.73 7.77 -20.29
N ASN A 187 -4.66 7.23 -21.10
CA ASN A 187 -4.94 7.68 -22.47
C ASN A 187 -3.71 7.66 -23.41
N VAL A 188 -2.86 6.63 -23.25
CA VAL A 188 -1.59 6.48 -23.98
C VAL A 188 -1.72 5.41 -25.07
N PRO A 189 -1.19 5.64 -26.30
CA PRO A 189 -1.21 4.64 -27.36
C PRO A 189 -0.36 3.41 -26.99
N ILE A 190 -0.91 2.22 -27.26
CA ILE A 190 -0.29 0.92 -26.97
C ILE A 190 0.28 0.32 -28.25
N LEU A 191 1.54 -0.11 -28.19
CA LEU A 191 2.20 -0.92 -29.21
C LEU A 191 2.45 -2.33 -28.65
N VAL A 192 1.90 -3.37 -29.27
CA VAL A 192 2.10 -4.75 -28.81
C VAL A 192 3.32 -5.38 -29.49
N ALA A 193 4.25 -5.89 -28.69
CA ALA A 193 5.43 -6.62 -29.13
C ALA A 193 5.32 -8.10 -28.73
N ILE A 194 5.26 -8.99 -29.72
CA ILE A 194 5.18 -10.43 -29.49
C ILE A 194 6.60 -11.00 -29.35
N ASN A 195 6.91 -11.62 -28.21
CA ASN A 195 8.23 -12.15 -27.87
C ASN A 195 8.25 -13.70 -27.86
N LYS A 196 9.43 -14.32 -27.77
CA LYS A 196 9.65 -15.78 -27.73
C LYS A 196 9.11 -16.57 -28.94
N ILE A 197 9.13 -15.96 -30.12
CA ILE A 197 8.69 -16.59 -31.39
C ILE A 197 9.59 -17.73 -31.88
N ASP A 198 10.74 -17.91 -31.24
CA ASP A 198 11.72 -18.93 -31.55
C ASP A 198 11.46 -20.28 -30.91
N LYS A 199 10.56 -20.34 -29.91
CA LYS A 199 10.15 -21.61 -29.32
C LYS A 199 9.34 -22.44 -30.32
N PRO A 200 9.58 -23.76 -30.43
CA PRO A 200 8.79 -24.63 -31.29
C PRO A 200 7.35 -24.74 -30.76
N GLY A 201 6.36 -24.68 -31.66
CA GLY A 201 4.93 -24.77 -31.31
C GLY A 201 4.19 -23.43 -31.17
N VAL A 202 4.87 -22.30 -31.38
CA VAL A 202 4.28 -20.96 -31.27
C VAL A 202 3.43 -20.60 -32.50
N ASN A 203 2.17 -20.23 -32.28
CA ASN A 203 1.23 -19.80 -33.32
C ASN A 203 0.87 -18.32 -33.18
N VAL A 204 1.60 -17.46 -33.90
CA VAL A 204 1.39 -15.99 -33.87
C VAL A 204 0.02 -15.59 -34.43
N VAL A 205 -0.59 -16.42 -35.28
CA VAL A 205 -1.89 -16.15 -35.93
C VAL A 205 -3.08 -16.28 -34.95
N GLY A 206 -2.89 -16.93 -33.78
CA GLY A 206 -3.95 -17.15 -32.78
C GLY A 206 -4.13 -16.01 -31.76
N LEU A 207 -3.18 -15.09 -31.68
CA LEU A 207 -3.21 -13.89 -30.84
C LEU A 207 -3.66 -12.71 -31.73
N PRO A 208 -4.97 -12.49 -32.02
CA PRO A 208 -6.11 -12.59 -31.10
C PRO A 208 -7.40 -13.16 -31.76
N GLY A 209 -7.72 -14.44 -31.50
CA GLY A 209 -8.98 -15.05 -31.99
C GLY A 209 -10.06 -15.32 -30.93
N ARG A 210 -9.68 -15.49 -29.65
CA ARG A 210 -10.62 -15.94 -28.61
C ARG A 210 -10.99 -14.89 -27.56
N SER A 211 -10.25 -13.80 -27.46
CA SER A 211 -10.47 -12.73 -26.46
C SER A 211 -10.65 -11.33 -27.06
N ALA A 212 -10.59 -11.18 -28.38
CA ALA A 212 -10.78 -9.90 -29.07
C ALA A 212 -12.20 -9.32 -28.91
N CYS A 213 -13.22 -10.17 -28.67
CA CYS A 213 -14.60 -9.71 -28.55
C CYS A 213 -14.92 -9.01 -27.21
N CYS A 214 -14.16 -9.28 -26.14
CA CYS A 214 -14.48 -8.70 -24.82
C CYS A 214 -13.73 -7.41 -24.49
N ALA A 215 -12.73 -7.00 -25.30
CA ALA A 215 -11.82 -5.92 -24.90
C ALA A 215 -11.57 -4.81 -25.95
N GLY A 216 -12.13 -4.85 -27.15
CA GLY A 216 -12.00 -3.72 -28.12
C GLY A 216 -10.56 -3.43 -28.52
N TRP A 217 -9.91 -4.36 -29.22
CA TRP A 217 -8.56 -4.20 -29.77
C TRP A 217 -8.58 -3.34 -31.05
N PRO A 218 -7.70 -2.32 -31.20
CA PRO A 218 -7.38 -1.76 -32.51
C PRO A 218 -6.52 -2.74 -33.33
N SER A 219 -6.85 -2.91 -34.60
CA SER A 219 -6.45 -4.02 -35.49
C SER A 219 -5.02 -3.99 -36.04
N THR A 220 -4.03 -3.47 -35.31
CA THR A 220 -2.63 -3.41 -35.77
C THR A 220 -1.71 -4.18 -34.82
N ALA A 221 -1.67 -5.51 -34.98
CA ALA A 221 -0.66 -6.37 -34.37
C ALA A 221 0.57 -6.45 -35.30
N TRP A 222 1.77 -6.24 -34.76
CA TRP A 222 3.02 -6.26 -35.52
C TRP A 222 3.77 -7.58 -35.30
N CYS A 223 4.23 -8.22 -36.38
CA CYS A 223 4.86 -9.54 -36.38
C CYS A 223 6.31 -9.41 -36.84
N ALA A 224 7.27 -9.70 -35.96
CA ALA A 224 8.70 -9.64 -36.28
C ALA A 224 9.17 -10.95 -36.96
N SER A 225 8.91 -11.15 -38.27
CA SER A 225 9.73 -12.09 -39.08
C SER A 225 9.66 -11.90 -40.61
N ARG A 226 10.71 -12.39 -41.29
CA ARG A 226 11.20 -12.20 -42.67
C ARG A 226 10.29 -12.55 -43.88
N ARG A 227 8.96 -12.68 -43.76
CA ARG A 227 8.10 -12.92 -44.95
C ARG A 227 7.16 -11.74 -45.25
N ALA A 228 7.75 -10.58 -45.53
CA ALA A 228 7.05 -9.46 -46.15
C ALA A 228 7.76 -9.07 -47.45
N ALA A 229 7.77 -9.97 -48.42
CA ALA A 229 8.10 -9.63 -49.80
C ALA A 229 6.95 -10.10 -50.68
N ARG A 230 6.25 -9.11 -51.26
CA ARG A 230 5.06 -9.19 -52.14
C ARG A 230 3.70 -9.14 -51.46
N CYS A 231 3.35 -7.97 -50.94
CA CYS A 231 1.97 -7.46 -51.07
C CYS A 231 2.06 -6.03 -51.61
N ARG A 232 1.72 -5.84 -52.90
CA ARG A 232 1.42 -4.51 -53.46
C ARG A 232 0.09 -4.02 -52.86
N PRO A 233 -0.12 -2.70 -52.73
CA PRO A 233 -1.32 -2.15 -52.10
C PRO A 233 -2.53 -2.43 -52.98
N CYS A 234 -3.53 -3.14 -52.45
CA CYS A 234 -4.86 -3.21 -53.08
C CYS A 234 -5.85 -2.39 -52.24
N PRO A 235 -6.53 -1.40 -52.84
CA PRO A 235 -7.52 -0.58 -52.15
C PRO A 235 -8.87 -1.31 -52.18
N CYS A 236 -9.29 -1.88 -51.06
CA CYS A 236 -10.63 -2.47 -50.96
C CYS A 236 -11.61 -1.45 -50.36
N ARG A 237 -12.26 -0.71 -51.27
CA ARG A 237 -13.64 -0.25 -51.08
C ARG A 237 -14.54 -1.47 -50.78
N ARG A 238 -15.54 -1.24 -49.93
CA ARG A 238 -16.68 -2.14 -49.66
C ARG A 238 -17.28 -2.71 -50.94
N CYS A 239 -17.70 -3.98 -50.93
CA CYS A 239 -18.95 -4.46 -51.53
C CYS A 239 -19.32 -5.85 -51.00
N ALA A 240 -20.62 -6.14 -51.04
CA ALA A 240 -21.33 -7.18 -50.33
C ALA A 240 -21.38 -8.56 -51.03
N ALA A 241 -21.89 -9.51 -50.26
CA ALA A 241 -22.36 -10.87 -50.53
C ALA A 241 -22.61 -11.32 -51.99
N GLY A 242 -22.28 -12.60 -52.26
CA GLY A 242 -22.97 -13.40 -53.27
C GLY A 242 -22.10 -14.35 -54.10
N THR A 243 -22.43 -15.64 -54.00
CA THR A 243 -22.27 -16.71 -55.01
C THR A 243 -20.91 -17.37 -55.31
N SER A 244 -20.98 -18.70 -55.18
CA SER A 244 -20.14 -19.83 -55.62
C SER A 244 -19.38 -19.71 -56.94
N THR A 245 -18.15 -20.25 -57.01
CA THR A 245 -17.75 -21.30 -57.98
C THR A 245 -16.36 -21.91 -57.71
N ARG A 246 -16.16 -23.12 -58.25
CA ARG A 246 -15.09 -24.13 -58.03
C ARG A 246 -13.70 -23.82 -58.64
N CYS A 247 -12.70 -24.37 -57.95
CA CYS A 247 -11.44 -25.03 -58.35
C CYS A 247 -10.91 -24.97 -59.81
N SER A 248 -9.58 -24.74 -59.94
CA SER A 248 -8.62 -25.58 -60.72
C SER A 248 -7.19 -25.01 -60.59
N ARG A 249 -6.28 -25.64 -59.84
CA ARG A 249 -5.25 -26.63 -60.27
C ARG A 249 -3.83 -26.01 -60.51
N PRO A 250 -2.72 -26.79 -60.48
CA PRO A 250 -1.58 -26.55 -59.57
C PRO A 250 -0.19 -26.59 -60.28
N SER A 251 0.90 -26.60 -59.48
CA SER A 251 2.24 -27.20 -59.73
C SER A 251 3.45 -26.23 -59.59
N PRO A 252 4.70 -26.72 -59.41
CA PRO A 252 5.17 -27.34 -58.17
C PRO A 252 6.52 -26.76 -57.66
N CYS A 253 6.74 -26.89 -56.35
CA CYS A 253 8.02 -26.63 -55.69
C CYS A 253 9.08 -27.68 -56.07
N ARG A 254 10.29 -27.25 -56.43
CA ARG A 254 11.50 -28.07 -56.31
C ARG A 254 12.21 -27.70 -55.02
N ARG A 255 12.40 -28.70 -54.14
CA ARG A 255 13.32 -28.68 -53.01
C ARG A 255 14.73 -28.89 -53.54
N SER A 256 15.69 -28.12 -53.02
CA SER A 256 17.08 -28.55 -52.89
C SER A 256 17.46 -28.39 -51.41
N SER A 257 17.93 -29.50 -50.88
CA SER A 257 18.49 -29.74 -49.56
C SER A 257 19.75 -28.91 -49.29
N CYS A 258 19.85 -28.34 -48.09
CA CYS A 258 21.15 -28.07 -47.45
C CYS A 258 21.00 -28.30 -45.94
N SER A 259 21.73 -29.31 -45.47
CA SER A 259 22.05 -29.63 -44.09
C SER A 259 23.30 -28.87 -43.66
N SER A 260 23.29 -28.20 -42.51
CA SER A 260 24.51 -27.91 -41.73
C SER A 260 24.18 -27.53 -40.28
N ALA A 261 25.07 -27.98 -39.39
CA ALA A 261 25.15 -27.98 -37.93
C ALA A 261 24.89 -26.63 -37.20
N PRO A 262 24.70 -26.64 -35.85
CA PRO A 262 24.20 -25.48 -35.11
C PRO A 262 25.31 -24.44 -34.84
N THR A 263 25.06 -23.20 -35.28
CA THR A 263 25.82 -22.00 -34.91
C THR A 263 25.13 -21.24 -33.76
N PRO A 264 25.86 -20.45 -32.95
CA PRO A 264 25.32 -19.73 -31.78
C PRO A 264 24.28 -18.66 -32.19
N PRO A 265 23.42 -18.18 -31.27
CA PRO A 265 22.27 -17.36 -31.62
C PRO A 265 22.67 -15.99 -32.20
N ASP A 266 22.20 -15.72 -33.42
CA ASP A 266 22.56 -14.57 -34.25
C ASP A 266 21.75 -13.30 -33.90
N ARG A 267 22.45 -12.15 -33.86
CA ARG A 267 22.08 -10.83 -33.29
C ARG A 267 21.09 -10.01 -34.13
N SER A 268 20.34 -10.63 -35.04
CA SER A 268 19.53 -9.93 -36.05
C SER A 268 18.13 -9.45 -35.59
N ARG A 269 17.68 -9.79 -34.37
CA ARG A 269 16.29 -9.62 -33.90
C ARG A 269 15.89 -8.19 -33.48
N ALA A 270 16.81 -7.36 -32.98
CA ALA A 270 16.51 -5.98 -32.55
C ALA A 270 16.38 -4.95 -33.71
N SER A 271 16.74 -5.35 -34.93
CA SER A 271 16.77 -4.48 -36.11
C SER A 271 15.39 -3.99 -36.56
N SER A 272 14.35 -4.82 -36.39
CA SER A 272 12.98 -4.52 -36.87
C SER A 272 12.26 -3.46 -36.02
N LEU A 273 12.49 -3.44 -34.70
CA LEU A 273 11.97 -2.38 -33.83
C LEU A 273 12.62 -1.02 -34.16
N LYS A 274 13.95 -1.01 -34.33
CA LYS A 274 14.71 0.16 -34.78
C LYS A 274 14.24 0.67 -36.16
N HIS A 275 13.79 -0.23 -37.04
CA HIS A 275 13.19 0.08 -38.35
C HIS A 275 11.78 0.69 -38.25
N TRP A 276 10.96 0.29 -37.26
CA TRP A 276 9.64 0.88 -37.07
C TRP A 276 9.71 2.31 -36.54
N TRP A 277 10.64 2.60 -35.62
CA TRP A 277 10.93 3.97 -35.17
C TRP A 277 11.40 4.89 -36.30
N THR A 278 11.87 4.32 -37.41
CA THR A 278 12.27 5.07 -38.61
C THR A 278 11.16 5.20 -39.66
N LEU A 279 10.17 4.31 -39.68
CA LEU A 279 9.11 4.25 -40.73
C LEU A 279 7.70 4.59 -40.22
N GLY A 280 7.44 4.56 -38.91
CA GLY A 280 6.16 4.93 -38.33
C GLY A 280 5.84 6.41 -38.54
N PRO A 281 4.56 6.83 -38.56
CA PRO A 281 4.23 8.24 -38.61
C PRO A 281 4.87 8.88 -37.38
N ALA A 282 5.92 9.67 -37.61
CA ALA A 282 6.47 10.58 -36.63
C ALA A 282 5.33 11.52 -36.26
N SER A 283 4.53 11.13 -35.25
CA SER A 283 3.66 12.06 -34.55
C SER A 283 4.58 13.22 -34.19
N ARG A 284 4.37 14.39 -34.80
CA ARG A 284 5.18 15.58 -34.60
C ARG A 284 5.01 16.02 -33.15
N ARG A 285 5.70 15.33 -32.23
CA ARG A 285 5.59 15.53 -30.78
C ARG A 285 6.44 16.72 -30.42
N ARG A 286 5.78 17.67 -29.80
CA ARG A 286 6.14 19.08 -29.82
C ARG A 286 6.16 19.55 -28.37
N CYS A 287 7.21 20.24 -27.96
CA CYS A 287 7.52 20.62 -26.59
C CYS A 287 8.03 22.05 -26.57
N TRP A 288 7.56 22.84 -25.62
CA TRP A 288 7.99 24.22 -25.52
C TRP A 288 9.45 24.32 -25.04
N CYS A 289 10.23 25.20 -25.66
CA CYS A 289 11.59 25.53 -25.23
C CYS A 289 11.78 27.05 -25.38
N GLY A 290 11.15 27.81 -24.48
CA GLY A 290 11.36 29.25 -24.36
C GLY A 290 12.62 29.57 -23.56
N ALA A 291 13.39 30.56 -23.99
CA ALA A 291 14.53 31.12 -23.25
C ALA A 291 14.12 32.03 -22.07
N GLY A 292 12.83 32.04 -21.71
CA GLY A 292 12.26 32.82 -20.61
C GLY A 292 12.02 31.94 -19.38
N ARG A 293 12.26 32.50 -18.19
CA ARG A 293 11.99 31.89 -16.88
C ARG A 293 10.51 31.55 -16.72
N CYS A 294 10.09 30.38 -17.19
CA CYS A 294 8.75 29.84 -17.00
C CYS A 294 8.88 28.36 -16.63
N GLY A 295 8.15 27.97 -15.58
CA GLY A 295 8.44 26.79 -14.77
C GLY A 295 8.56 25.47 -15.53
N ALA A 296 9.65 24.76 -15.29
CA ALA A 296 9.83 23.38 -15.72
C ALA A 296 8.93 22.42 -14.94
N ALA A 297 8.29 21.49 -15.65
CA ALA A 297 7.53 20.38 -15.12
C ALA A 297 8.29 19.06 -15.39
N ALA A 298 8.65 18.35 -14.33
CA ALA A 298 9.36 17.07 -14.38
C ALA A 298 8.65 16.03 -13.49
N ARG A 299 8.67 14.76 -13.88
CA ARG A 299 8.12 13.67 -13.06
C ARG A 299 9.22 12.72 -12.61
N TRP A 300 9.18 12.33 -11.34
CA TRP A 300 10.32 11.74 -10.64
C TRP A 300 10.24 10.23 -10.46
N TRP A 301 11.43 9.61 -10.50
CA TRP A 301 11.63 8.16 -10.42
C TRP A 301 12.94 7.86 -9.69
N ARG A 302 12.98 6.96 -8.73
CA ARG A 302 14.25 6.68 -8.03
C ARG A 302 14.97 5.48 -8.66
N ALA A 303 16.28 5.61 -8.93
CA ALA A 303 17.18 4.49 -9.25
C ALA A 303 18.18 4.26 -8.09
N ARG A 304 18.78 3.04 -8.03
CA ARG A 304 19.58 2.42 -6.93
C ARG A 304 20.33 3.39 -6.00
N ALA A 305 20.38 3.06 -4.70
CA ALA A 305 21.29 3.51 -3.64
C ALA A 305 22.15 4.77 -3.95
N GLY A 306 21.45 5.89 -4.21
CA GLY A 306 22.00 7.16 -4.69
C GLY A 306 22.52 7.11 -6.15
N PRO A 307 22.35 8.15 -7.01
CA PRO A 307 21.63 9.42 -6.87
C PRO A 307 20.26 9.39 -7.63
N ARG A 308 19.41 10.40 -7.37
CA ARG A 308 17.95 10.43 -7.67
C ARG A 308 17.62 10.69 -9.16
N CYS A 309 16.93 9.78 -9.87
CA CYS A 309 16.48 10.01 -11.26
C CYS A 309 15.21 10.90 -11.35
N ALA A 310 15.08 11.61 -12.46
CA ALA A 310 13.97 12.45 -12.82
C ALA A 310 13.80 12.38 -14.33
N LEU A 311 12.57 12.25 -14.80
CA LEU A 311 12.28 12.35 -16.22
C LEU A 311 11.65 13.73 -16.48
N LEU A 312 12.29 14.50 -17.35
CA LEU A 312 11.90 15.87 -17.64
C LEU A 312 10.82 15.92 -18.72
N HIS A 313 9.67 16.54 -18.44
CA HIS A 313 8.57 16.69 -19.40
C HIS A 313 8.62 18.04 -20.14
N SER A 314 9.09 19.14 -19.54
CA SER A 314 9.34 20.48 -20.16
C SER A 314 9.97 21.49 -19.18
N PRO A 315 10.60 22.62 -19.59
CA PRO A 315 11.74 22.78 -20.48
C PRO A 315 13.08 22.51 -19.74
N LEU A 316 14.20 23.03 -20.27
CA LEU A 316 15.57 22.79 -19.81
C LEU A 316 15.79 22.99 -18.31
N VAL A 317 16.30 21.97 -17.61
CA VAL A 317 16.83 22.15 -16.26
C VAL A 317 18.32 22.46 -16.33
N ARG A 318 18.70 23.59 -15.71
CA ARG A 318 20.09 24.06 -15.65
C ARG A 318 20.67 23.84 -14.26
N LYS A 319 21.96 23.50 -14.21
CA LYS A 319 22.73 23.58 -12.97
C LYS A 319 22.78 25.03 -12.49
N ALA A 320 22.54 25.27 -11.20
CA ALA A 320 22.63 26.61 -10.65
C ALA A 320 24.10 27.08 -10.66
N GLN A 321 24.35 28.26 -11.25
CA GLN A 321 25.65 28.94 -11.13
C GLN A 321 25.64 29.80 -9.87
N GLY A 322 26.28 29.34 -8.79
CA GLY A 322 26.41 30.10 -7.55
C GLY A 322 27.18 29.33 -6.46
N GLY A 323 28.04 30.04 -5.73
CA GLY A 323 28.88 29.50 -4.64
C GLY A 323 28.08 29.03 -3.41
N PRO A 324 28.75 28.52 -2.37
CA PRO A 324 28.11 27.86 -1.23
C PRO A 324 27.43 28.88 -0.32
N SER A 325 26.23 29.33 -0.66
CA SER A 325 25.37 30.08 0.26
C SER A 325 24.42 29.11 0.97
N ALA A 326 24.61 28.97 2.28
CA ALA A 326 23.73 28.23 3.17
C ALA A 326 22.36 28.94 3.28
N GLY A 327 21.37 28.41 2.57
CA GLY A 327 19.96 28.79 2.62
C GLY A 327 19.05 27.56 2.73
N PRO A 328 17.82 27.69 3.25
CA PRO A 328 16.98 26.58 3.70
C PRO A 328 16.39 25.62 2.65
N GLN A 329 16.64 25.74 1.33
CA GLN A 329 15.90 24.93 0.33
C GLN A 329 16.75 24.29 -0.79
N SER A 330 16.13 23.30 -1.46
CA SER A 330 16.77 22.42 -2.43
C SER A 330 17.20 23.16 -3.70
N GLN A 331 18.51 23.32 -3.86
CA GLN A 331 19.14 23.82 -5.08
C GLN A 331 19.75 22.67 -5.86
N VAL A 332 19.59 22.66 -7.19
CA VAL A 332 20.23 21.68 -8.08
C VAL A 332 21.75 21.87 -8.00
N ARG A 333 22.43 20.99 -7.28
CA ARG A 333 23.89 21.02 -7.10
C ARG A 333 24.61 20.31 -8.23
N ILE A 334 24.12 19.12 -8.60
CA ILE A 334 24.72 18.27 -9.63
C ILE A 334 23.58 17.64 -10.44
N LEU A 335 23.74 17.68 -11.76
CA LEU A 335 22.94 16.90 -12.71
C LEU A 335 23.86 15.83 -13.31
N ARG A 336 23.40 14.57 -13.31
CA ARG A 336 24.05 13.47 -13.99
C ARG A 336 23.10 12.87 -15.02
N SER A 337 23.62 12.36 -16.13
CA SER A 337 22.85 11.52 -17.05
C SER A 337 22.58 10.15 -16.44
N ALA A 338 21.67 9.38 -17.03
CA ALA A 338 21.43 7.97 -16.66
C ALA A 338 22.69 7.09 -16.77
N GLU A 339 23.64 7.43 -17.64
CA GLU A 339 24.93 6.75 -17.79
C GLU A 339 25.99 7.21 -16.77
N GLY A 340 25.64 8.13 -15.86
CA GLY A 340 26.52 8.61 -14.78
C GLY A 340 27.39 9.83 -15.14
N ALA A 341 27.38 10.29 -16.39
CA ALA A 341 28.12 11.48 -16.81
C ALA A 341 27.52 12.77 -16.23
N SER A 342 28.34 13.70 -15.73
CA SER A 342 27.84 15.00 -15.25
C SER A 342 27.47 15.90 -16.42
N ILE A 343 26.27 16.51 -16.36
CA ILE A 343 25.74 17.42 -17.40
C ILE A 343 25.43 18.78 -16.79
N GLU A 344 25.51 19.85 -17.58
CA GLU A 344 25.15 21.21 -17.13
C GLU A 344 23.70 21.58 -17.46
N GLU A 345 23.20 21.03 -18.56
CA GLU A 345 21.88 21.30 -19.10
C GLU A 345 21.19 19.99 -19.48
N ALA A 346 19.92 19.87 -19.12
CA ALA A 346 19.11 18.69 -19.38
C ALA A 346 17.95 19.02 -20.35
N PRO A 347 17.95 18.49 -21.59
CA PRO A 347 16.87 18.74 -22.55
C PRO A 347 15.58 17.97 -22.17
N PRO A 348 14.42 18.36 -22.74
CA PRO A 348 13.17 17.64 -22.49
C PRO A 348 13.27 16.17 -22.92
N SER A 349 12.60 15.29 -22.16
CA SER A 349 12.60 13.83 -22.32
C SER A 349 13.94 13.13 -22.07
N CYS A 350 14.96 13.85 -21.60
CA CYS A 350 16.20 13.25 -21.11
C CYS A 350 16.03 12.78 -19.66
N PRO A 351 16.33 11.51 -19.34
CA PRO A 351 16.36 11.04 -17.97
C PRO A 351 17.62 11.57 -17.27
N VAL A 352 17.44 12.29 -16.16
CA VAL A 352 18.55 12.91 -15.44
C VAL A 352 18.49 12.62 -13.97
N VAL A 353 19.65 12.55 -13.35
CA VAL A 353 19.84 12.33 -11.95
C VAL A 353 20.18 13.64 -11.27
N VAL A 354 19.36 14.07 -10.32
CA VAL A 354 19.49 15.37 -9.66
C VAL A 354 19.90 15.20 -8.21
N LEU A 355 20.94 15.92 -7.84
CA LEU A 355 21.42 16.00 -6.47
C LEU A 355 21.17 17.40 -5.90
N GLY A 356 20.68 17.46 -4.67
CA GLY A 356 20.44 18.72 -3.97
C GLY A 356 19.16 18.81 -3.14
N TRP A 357 18.33 17.75 -3.09
CA TRP A 357 17.13 17.76 -2.26
C TRP A 357 17.46 17.66 -0.78
N ARG A 358 16.76 18.49 0.02
CA ARG A 358 16.80 18.47 1.48
C ARG A 358 15.88 17.39 2.05
N GLU A 359 14.65 17.33 1.55
CA GLU A 359 13.68 16.28 1.82
C GLU A 359 13.46 15.47 0.54
N LEU A 360 13.11 14.19 0.71
CA LEU A 360 12.86 13.30 -0.42
C LEU A 360 11.44 13.57 -0.95
N PRO A 361 11.28 13.93 -2.25
CA PRO A 361 9.96 13.97 -2.87
C PRO A 361 9.41 12.55 -3.01
N ALA A 362 8.08 12.41 -3.01
CA ALA A 362 7.45 11.13 -3.26
C ALA A 362 7.62 10.74 -4.74
N ALA A 363 7.73 9.45 -5.01
CA ALA A 363 7.87 8.97 -6.37
C ALA A 363 6.59 9.24 -7.19
N GLY A 364 6.75 9.83 -8.37
CA GLY A 364 5.64 10.28 -9.22
C GLY A 364 5.21 11.74 -9.01
N ASP A 365 5.76 12.45 -8.02
CA ASP A 365 5.47 13.87 -7.81
C ASP A 365 5.88 14.73 -9.02
N LEU A 366 5.08 15.78 -9.25
CA LEU A 366 5.38 16.81 -10.22
C LEU A 366 6.33 17.84 -9.60
N VAL A 367 7.50 18.00 -10.21
CA VAL A 367 8.46 19.02 -9.82
C VAL A 367 8.28 20.24 -10.71
N LEU A 368 8.09 21.38 -10.05
CA LEU A 368 7.90 22.69 -10.64
C LEU A 368 9.08 23.60 -10.31
N GLU A 369 9.66 24.22 -11.32
CA GLU A 369 10.69 25.24 -11.10
C GLU A 369 10.09 26.55 -10.60
N VAL A 370 10.74 27.17 -9.62
CA VAL A 370 10.39 28.49 -9.09
C VAL A 370 11.55 29.48 -9.26
N ALA A 371 11.22 30.77 -9.38
CA ALA A 371 12.20 31.81 -9.68
C ALA A 371 13.18 32.12 -8.53
N SER A 372 12.81 31.85 -7.27
CA SER A 372 13.62 32.18 -6.10
C SER A 372 13.43 31.16 -4.98
N GLU A 373 14.49 30.98 -4.19
CA GLU A 373 14.45 30.19 -2.97
C GLU A 373 13.37 30.71 -2.01
N LYS A 374 13.19 32.02 -1.85
CA LYS A 374 12.13 32.53 -0.95
C LYS A 374 10.73 32.03 -1.35
N ARG A 375 10.46 31.97 -2.65
CA ARG A 375 9.19 31.50 -3.19
C ARG A 375 8.97 30.00 -2.97
N ALA A 376 10.00 29.17 -3.11
CA ALA A 376 9.85 27.74 -2.82
C ALA A 376 9.53 27.49 -1.33
N ALA A 377 10.04 28.28 -0.39
CA ALA A 377 9.67 28.15 1.03
C ALA A 377 8.21 28.49 1.25
N GLU A 378 7.73 29.56 0.62
CA GLU A 378 6.32 29.95 0.70
C GLU A 378 5.41 28.84 0.19
N VAL A 379 5.73 28.27 -0.98
CA VAL A 379 4.99 27.14 -1.57
C VAL A 379 5.00 25.92 -0.63
N MET A 380 6.18 25.52 -0.12
CA MET A 380 6.30 24.35 0.75
C MET A 380 5.58 24.55 2.09
N ARG A 381 5.68 25.74 2.69
CA ARG A 381 4.93 26.07 3.92
C ARG A 381 3.44 26.07 3.68
N TRP A 382 2.99 26.60 2.54
CA TRP A 382 1.58 26.58 2.16
C TRP A 382 1.08 25.15 1.98
N ARG A 383 1.80 24.29 1.23
CA ARG A 383 1.45 22.86 1.08
C ARG A 383 1.45 22.10 2.40
N ALA A 384 2.41 22.38 3.29
CA ALA A 384 2.45 21.79 4.62
C ALA A 384 1.26 22.24 5.47
N ALA A 385 0.90 23.53 5.43
CA ALA A 385 -0.26 24.06 6.14
C ALA A 385 -1.57 23.47 5.62
N GLN A 386 -1.73 23.30 4.29
CA GLN A 386 -2.91 22.65 3.71
C GLN A 386 -3.02 21.19 4.17
N ARG A 387 -1.95 20.39 4.07
CA ARG A 387 -1.95 19.01 4.57
C ARG A 387 -2.27 18.91 6.05
N MET A 388 -1.74 19.83 6.87
CA MET A 388 -2.07 19.90 8.29
C MET A 388 -3.54 20.27 8.54
N LYS A 389 -4.11 21.16 7.73
CA LYS A 389 -5.51 21.56 7.82
C LYS A 389 -6.47 20.44 7.42
N GLU A 390 -6.19 19.74 6.31
CA GLU A 390 -6.93 18.55 5.87
C GLU A 390 -6.90 17.46 6.95
N LYS A 391 -5.70 17.17 7.50
CA LYS A 391 -5.55 16.22 8.61
C LYS A 391 -6.32 16.68 9.85
N GLN A 392 -6.28 17.96 10.20
CA GLN A 392 -7.06 18.49 11.32
C GLN A 392 -8.56 18.35 11.10
N GLN A 393 -9.06 18.48 9.87
CA GLN A 393 -10.46 18.28 9.54
C GLN A 393 -10.86 16.80 9.72
N SER A 394 -10.09 15.87 9.14
CA SER A 394 -10.35 14.43 9.33
C SER A 394 -10.26 14.02 10.80
N ASP A 395 -9.25 14.51 11.51
CA ASP A 395 -9.08 14.25 12.94
C ASP A 395 -10.23 14.87 13.75
N SER A 396 -10.71 16.06 13.38
CA SER A 396 -11.84 16.73 14.05
C SER A 396 -13.13 15.92 13.92
N GLU A 397 -13.42 15.35 12.75
CA GLU A 397 -14.59 14.48 12.53
C GLU A 397 -14.53 13.24 13.43
N VAL A 398 -13.36 12.59 13.51
CA VAL A 398 -13.15 11.43 14.37
C VAL A 398 -13.28 11.81 15.85
N ILE A 399 -12.73 12.96 16.25
CA ILE A 399 -12.84 13.48 17.62
C ILE A 399 -14.30 13.78 17.95
N GLU A 400 -15.04 14.45 17.06
CA GLU A 400 -16.45 14.78 17.27
C GLU A 400 -17.30 13.51 17.41
N ALA A 401 -17.07 12.50 16.55
CA ALA A 401 -17.74 11.22 16.65
C ALA A 401 -17.50 10.56 18.03
N LYS A 402 -16.24 10.42 18.45
CA LYS A 402 -15.87 9.85 19.76
C LYS A 402 -16.44 10.66 20.92
N MET A 403 -16.42 11.98 20.82
CA MET A 403 -16.97 12.89 21.83
C MET A 403 -18.49 12.79 21.93
N SER A 404 -19.18 12.66 20.79
CA SER A 404 -20.64 12.51 20.74
C SER A 404 -21.08 11.19 21.38
N GLU A 405 -20.38 10.09 21.12
CA GLU A 405 -20.64 8.79 21.72
C GLU A 405 -20.42 8.85 23.24
N HIS A 406 -19.31 9.45 23.67
CA HIS A 406 -19.02 9.67 25.09
C HIS A 406 -20.12 10.52 25.75
N GLN A 407 -20.57 11.60 25.11
CA GLN A 407 -21.65 12.46 25.63
C GLN A 407 -22.99 11.73 25.70
N GLN A 408 -23.32 10.87 24.73
CA GLN A 408 -24.53 10.04 24.75
C GLN A 408 -24.50 9.05 25.92
N ARG A 409 -23.39 8.30 26.08
CA ARG A 409 -23.18 7.39 27.23
C ARG A 409 -23.29 8.14 28.56
N TYR A 410 -22.69 9.34 28.64
CA TYR A 410 -22.76 10.19 29.83
C TYR A 410 -24.18 10.70 30.11
N ARG A 411 -24.91 11.18 29.09
CA ARG A 411 -26.30 11.64 29.21
C ARG A 411 -27.24 10.50 29.64
N ALA A 412 -27.08 9.30 29.07
CA ALA A 412 -27.83 8.12 29.47
C ALA A 412 -27.54 7.70 30.92
N MET A 413 -26.27 7.77 31.34
CA MET A 413 -25.91 7.55 32.74
C MET A 413 -26.58 8.57 33.67
N LEU A 414 -26.60 9.85 33.28
CA LEU A 414 -27.26 10.91 34.05
C LEU A 414 -28.78 10.75 34.10
N SER A 415 -29.44 10.38 32.99
CA SER A 415 -30.88 10.12 32.98
C SER A 415 -31.24 8.94 33.87
N ARG A 416 -30.45 7.85 33.83
CA ARG A 416 -30.59 6.69 34.74
C ARG A 416 -30.45 7.10 36.21
N LYS A 417 -29.47 7.95 36.53
CA LYS A 417 -29.29 8.48 37.90
C LYS A 417 -30.47 9.35 38.35
N ARG A 418 -31.00 10.20 37.47
CA ARG A 418 -32.17 11.05 37.78
C ARG A 418 -33.43 10.24 38.02
N ALA A 419 -33.67 9.18 37.23
CA ALA A 419 -34.82 8.31 37.38
C ALA A 419 -34.85 7.56 38.74
N MET A 420 -33.68 7.27 39.33
CA MET A 420 -33.55 6.51 40.58
C MET A 420 -33.70 7.34 41.87
N GLY A 421 -33.82 8.67 41.79
CA GLY A 421 -34.10 9.54 42.96
C GLY A 421 -33.02 9.55 44.05
N ARG A 422 -33.42 9.46 45.34
CA ARG A 422 -32.51 9.56 46.52
C ARG A 422 -31.52 8.39 46.67
N TYR A 423 -31.68 7.30 45.93
CA TYR A 423 -30.79 6.15 46.02
C TYR A 423 -29.52 6.40 45.21
N LYS A 424 -28.37 6.50 45.90
CA LYS A 424 -27.05 6.54 45.24
C LYS A 424 -26.76 5.17 44.63
N LEU A 425 -26.63 5.11 43.30
CA LEU A 425 -26.00 3.97 42.65
C LEU A 425 -24.58 3.80 43.21
N LYS A 426 -24.32 2.65 43.84
CA LYS A 426 -22.94 2.22 44.07
C LYS A 426 -22.33 1.91 42.69
N PRO A 427 -21.11 2.37 42.40
CA PRO A 427 -20.42 1.94 41.20
C PRO A 427 -20.30 0.41 41.25
N GLU A 428 -20.83 -0.26 40.22
CA GLU A 428 -20.66 -1.69 40.04
C GLU A 428 -19.31 -1.91 39.36
N GLY A 429 -18.41 -2.58 40.07
CA GLY A 429 -17.12 -3.01 39.55
C GLY A 429 -15.95 -2.02 39.71
N PRO A 430 -14.73 -2.50 39.44
CA PRO A 430 -13.54 -1.68 39.41
C PRO A 430 -13.61 -0.64 38.29
N ARG A 431 -13.01 0.53 38.52
CA ARG A 431 -12.90 1.58 37.50
C ARG A 431 -12.12 1.03 36.30
N GLU A 432 -12.76 0.94 35.14
CA GLU A 432 -12.06 0.57 33.91
C GLU A 432 -10.91 1.56 33.67
N LYS A 433 -9.71 1.02 33.44
CA LYS A 433 -8.57 1.84 33.00
C LYS A 433 -8.93 2.45 31.64
N MET A 434 -8.62 3.73 31.45
CA MET A 434 -8.84 4.43 30.17
C MET A 434 -8.04 3.81 29.02
N ILE A 435 -6.92 3.15 29.35
CA ILE A 435 -6.11 2.37 28.44
C ILE A 435 -6.43 0.91 28.73
N LYS A 436 -7.16 0.27 27.81
CA LYS A 436 -7.25 -1.19 27.79
C LYS A 436 -5.91 -1.69 27.24
N GLU A 437 -5.21 -2.49 28.01
CA GLU A 437 -4.02 -3.19 27.51
C GLU A 437 -4.51 -4.18 26.46
N ASP A 438 -4.11 -3.97 25.20
CA ASP A 438 -4.49 -4.86 24.11
C ASP A 438 -3.90 -6.25 24.39
N THR A 439 -4.77 -7.21 24.63
CA THR A 439 -4.40 -8.62 24.84
C THR A 439 -4.16 -9.38 23.54
N HIS A 440 -4.35 -8.73 22.39
CA HIS A 440 -4.11 -9.34 21.09
C HIS A 440 -2.61 -9.33 20.76
N PRO A 441 -2.05 -10.44 20.26
CA PRO A 441 -0.66 -10.46 19.82
C PRO A 441 -0.49 -9.50 18.63
N ALA A 442 0.47 -8.59 18.74
CA ALA A 442 0.81 -7.66 17.67
C ALA A 442 2.18 -8.02 17.08
N LEU A 443 2.30 -7.87 15.77
CA LEU A 443 3.56 -7.89 15.03
C LEU A 443 3.87 -6.47 14.58
N ASN A 444 4.84 -5.85 15.27
CA ASN A 444 5.32 -4.52 14.94
C ASN A 444 6.44 -4.62 13.91
N VAL A 445 6.30 -3.87 12.82
CA VAL A 445 7.20 -3.96 11.66
C VAL A 445 7.76 -2.58 11.32
N ILE A 446 9.06 -2.55 11.02
CA ILE A 446 9.74 -1.39 10.43
C ILE A 446 10.26 -1.79 9.05
N VAL A 447 9.93 -1.00 8.02
CA VAL A 447 10.36 -1.27 6.64
C VAL A 447 11.37 -0.23 6.19
N LYS A 448 12.55 -0.69 5.74
CA LYS A 448 13.58 0.15 5.11
C LYS A 448 13.88 -0.35 3.72
N GLY A 449 13.57 0.44 2.71
CA GLY A 449 13.87 0.11 1.30
C GLY A 449 14.98 0.98 0.73
N ASP A 450 15.54 0.57 -0.40
CA ASP A 450 16.53 1.36 -1.12
C ASP A 450 15.89 2.48 -1.95
N VAL A 451 14.71 2.23 -2.50
CA VAL A 451 13.92 3.19 -3.26
C VAL A 451 12.51 3.37 -2.70
N ASP A 452 11.91 4.53 -2.99
CA ASP A 452 10.58 4.89 -2.50
C ASP A 452 9.51 3.94 -3.04
N GLY A 453 9.55 3.65 -4.34
CA GLY A 453 8.55 2.76 -4.94
C GLY A 453 8.64 1.31 -4.44
N SER A 454 9.79 0.82 -3.97
CA SER A 454 9.87 -0.53 -3.38
C SER A 454 9.29 -0.54 -1.98
N VAL A 455 9.47 0.55 -1.20
CA VAL A 455 8.81 0.70 0.10
C VAL A 455 7.31 0.75 -0.11
N GLU A 456 6.82 1.60 -1.00
CA GLU A 456 5.39 1.70 -1.35
C GLU A 456 4.81 0.36 -1.79
N ALA A 457 5.50 -0.39 -2.65
CA ALA A 457 5.06 -1.73 -3.05
C ALA A 457 4.96 -2.69 -1.85
N ILE A 458 5.88 -2.62 -0.89
CA ILE A 458 5.79 -3.41 0.34
C ILE A 458 4.61 -2.93 1.19
N LEU A 459 4.39 -1.63 1.30
CA LEU A 459 3.26 -1.06 2.03
C LEU A 459 1.92 -1.51 1.45
N ASP A 460 1.76 -1.45 0.13
CA ASP A 460 0.56 -1.91 -0.58
C ASP A 460 0.26 -3.39 -0.27
N ILE A 461 1.31 -4.23 -0.16
CA ILE A 461 1.19 -5.64 0.20
C ILE A 461 0.79 -5.81 1.67
N LEU A 462 1.42 -5.06 2.58
CA LEU A 462 1.08 -5.13 4.00
C LEU A 462 -0.34 -4.61 4.28
N ASP A 463 -0.85 -3.67 3.48
CA ASP A 463 -2.22 -3.15 3.55
C ASP A 463 -3.26 -4.17 3.05
N THR A 464 -2.82 -5.19 2.30
CA THR A 464 -3.69 -6.29 1.85
C THR A 464 -3.96 -7.31 2.96
N TYR A 465 -3.35 -7.15 4.13
CA TYR A 465 -3.60 -7.98 5.30
C TYR A 465 -4.94 -7.62 5.95
N ASP A 466 -5.82 -8.61 6.10
CA ASP A 466 -7.20 -8.44 6.59
C ASP A 466 -7.46 -9.10 7.96
N ASP A 467 -6.67 -10.10 8.37
CA ASP A 467 -6.85 -10.85 9.61
C ASP A 467 -6.27 -10.15 10.87
N HIS A 468 -6.75 -8.94 11.15
CA HIS A 468 -6.34 -8.18 12.33
C HIS A 468 -6.90 -8.73 13.65
N GLU A 469 -7.86 -9.66 13.62
CA GLU A 469 -8.46 -10.24 14.81
C GLU A 469 -7.52 -11.23 15.50
N ARG A 470 -6.79 -12.04 14.73
CA ARG A 470 -5.85 -13.03 15.29
C ARG A 470 -4.52 -12.41 15.70
N VAL A 471 -3.89 -11.70 14.77
CA VAL A 471 -2.61 -11.03 14.98
C VAL A 471 -2.69 -9.65 14.34
N ARG A 472 -2.42 -8.60 15.11
CA ARG A 472 -2.41 -7.25 14.58
C ARG A 472 -1.06 -6.96 13.93
N LEU A 473 -1.05 -6.70 12.62
CA LEU A 473 0.12 -6.23 11.90
C LEU A 473 0.18 -4.70 11.99
N ASP A 474 1.15 -4.17 12.73
CA ASP A 474 1.33 -2.73 12.94
C ASP A 474 2.61 -2.25 12.25
N LEU A 475 2.47 -1.35 11.28
CA LEU A 475 3.60 -0.67 10.67
C LEU A 475 3.98 0.56 11.51
N VAL A 476 5.09 0.46 12.23
CA VAL A 476 5.55 1.53 13.14
C VAL A 476 6.25 2.66 12.38
N HIS A 477 7.16 2.28 11.50
CA HIS A 477 7.95 3.23 10.73
C HIS A 477 8.32 2.63 9.37
N PHE A 478 8.29 3.46 8.34
CA PHE A 478 8.84 3.14 7.04
C PHE A 478 9.78 4.25 6.60
N GLY A 479 10.81 3.90 5.86
CA GLY A 479 11.76 4.88 5.35
C GLY A 479 12.60 4.34 4.22
N VAL A 480 13.31 5.26 3.57
CA VAL A 480 14.19 4.94 2.45
C VAL A 480 15.64 5.20 2.85
N GLY A 481 16.52 4.24 2.59
CA GLY A 481 17.95 4.31 2.90
C GLY A 481 18.40 3.24 3.88
N GLN A 482 19.66 3.35 4.28
CA GLN A 482 20.30 2.42 5.23
C GLN A 482 19.63 2.47 6.61
N VAL A 483 19.73 1.35 7.33
CA VAL A 483 19.23 1.26 8.71
C VAL A 483 20.05 2.20 9.58
N THR A 484 19.36 3.08 10.31
CA THR A 484 19.97 4.10 11.18
C THR A 484 19.84 3.72 12.66
N PRO A 485 20.66 4.28 13.56
CA PRO A 485 20.51 4.06 15.01
C PRO A 485 19.12 4.46 15.54
N ASN A 486 18.53 5.53 14.99
CA ASN A 486 17.16 5.95 15.33
C ASN A 486 16.12 4.86 15.01
N ASP A 487 16.36 4.03 13.99
CA ASP A 487 15.46 2.91 13.67
C ASP A 487 15.58 1.78 14.69
N LEU A 488 16.77 1.59 15.28
CA LEU A 488 16.97 0.63 16.37
C LEU A 488 16.26 1.10 17.64
N GLU A 489 16.35 2.38 17.97
CA GLU A 489 15.66 2.96 19.13
C GLU A 489 14.14 2.80 19.01
N ILE A 490 13.58 3.05 17.83
CA ILE A 490 12.16 2.81 17.55
C ILE A 490 11.84 1.31 17.64
N ALA A 491 12.69 0.44 17.08
CA ALA A 491 12.47 -1.00 17.14
C ALA A 491 12.51 -1.53 18.56
N GLU A 492 13.39 -1.03 19.43
CA GLU A 492 13.47 -1.38 20.83
C GLU A 492 12.18 -0.99 21.57
N ALA A 493 11.72 0.25 21.40
CA ALA A 493 10.55 0.77 22.09
C ALA A 493 9.26 -0.02 21.78
N PHE A 494 9.13 -0.51 20.55
CA PHE A 494 7.96 -1.25 20.09
C PHE A 494 8.20 -2.76 19.95
N ASN A 495 9.38 -3.28 20.32
CA ASN A 495 9.79 -4.67 20.06
C ASN A 495 9.49 -5.10 18.60
N ALA A 496 9.88 -4.24 17.67
CA ALA A 496 9.59 -4.38 16.25
C ALA A 496 10.71 -5.09 15.48
N ILE A 497 10.33 -5.77 14.39
CA ILE A 497 11.27 -6.40 13.46
C ILE A 497 11.60 -5.43 12.33
N ILE A 498 12.89 -5.26 12.03
CA ILE A 498 13.35 -4.38 10.95
C ILE A 498 13.56 -5.22 9.68
N TYR A 499 12.80 -4.91 8.62
CA TYR A 499 12.99 -5.48 7.29
C TYR A 499 13.73 -4.49 6.40
N ALA A 500 14.96 -4.84 6.04
CA ALA A 500 15.80 -4.10 5.11
C ALA A 500 15.72 -4.73 3.71
N PHE A 501 15.09 -4.01 2.78
CA PHE A 501 14.90 -4.41 1.39
C PHE A 501 15.94 -3.77 0.47
N ASN A 502 16.82 -4.59 -0.11
CA ASN A 502 17.93 -4.17 -0.97
C ASN A 502 18.85 -3.11 -0.33
N VAL A 503 18.94 -3.14 1.01
CA VAL A 503 19.64 -2.16 1.82
C VAL A 503 20.67 -2.85 2.71
N GLU A 504 21.86 -2.24 2.79
CA GLU A 504 22.89 -2.66 3.71
C GLU A 504 22.70 -2.06 5.10
N CYS A 505 23.05 -2.84 6.13
CA CYS A 505 23.12 -2.37 7.49
C CYS A 505 24.61 -2.15 7.83
N PRO A 506 25.03 -0.92 8.18
CA PRO A 506 26.39 -0.63 8.60
C PRO A 506 26.84 -1.55 9.74
N PRO A 507 28.12 -1.95 9.80
CA PRO A 507 28.58 -2.92 10.81
C PRO A 507 28.45 -2.40 12.24
N ALA A 508 28.54 -1.08 12.46
CA ALA A 508 28.30 -0.46 13.77
C ALA A 508 26.85 -0.69 14.24
N VAL A 509 25.88 -0.32 13.41
CA VAL A 509 24.44 -0.50 13.68
C VAL A 509 24.08 -1.99 13.84
N ALA A 510 24.74 -2.88 13.09
CA ALA A 510 24.53 -4.32 13.21
C ALA A 510 25.08 -4.91 14.52
N ALA A 511 26.10 -4.30 15.13
CA ALA A 511 26.58 -4.68 16.45
C ALA A 511 25.57 -4.22 17.52
N ASP A 512 25.15 -2.95 17.45
CA ASP A 512 24.16 -2.38 18.37
C ASP A 512 22.84 -3.16 18.34
N ALA A 513 22.39 -3.59 17.15
CA ALA A 513 21.19 -4.42 17.01
C ALA A 513 21.31 -5.78 17.72
N LYS A 514 22.50 -6.39 17.74
CA LYS A 514 22.74 -7.65 18.45
C LYS A 514 22.77 -7.45 19.96
N ASP A 515 23.36 -6.35 20.41
CA ASP A 515 23.42 -5.99 21.83
C ASP A 515 22.03 -5.71 22.40
N LEU A 516 21.17 -5.06 21.60
CA LEU A 516 19.76 -4.78 21.93
C LEU A 516 18.80 -5.96 21.63
N ASN A 517 19.32 -7.08 21.11
CA ASN A 517 18.53 -8.25 20.69
C ASN A 517 17.40 -7.94 19.70
N ILE A 518 17.62 -6.98 18.80
CA ILE A 518 16.68 -6.56 17.75
C ILE A 518 16.91 -7.41 16.48
N SER A 519 15.83 -7.95 15.93
CA SER A 519 15.88 -8.74 14.70
C SER A 519 15.92 -7.87 13.46
N VAL A 520 17.07 -7.84 12.77
CA VAL A 520 17.26 -7.16 11.47
C VAL A 520 17.32 -8.19 10.35
N ARG A 521 16.28 -8.22 9.50
CA ARG A 521 16.13 -9.16 8.37
C ARG A 521 16.49 -8.45 7.06
N LYS A 522 17.42 -9.00 6.28
CA LYS A 522 17.84 -8.45 4.98
C LYS A 522 17.25 -9.29 3.84
N HIS A 523 16.56 -8.65 2.91
CA HIS A 523 15.94 -9.30 1.76
C HIS A 523 16.23 -8.54 0.48
N ASN A 524 16.52 -9.27 -0.60
CA ASN A 524 16.76 -8.70 -1.94
C ASN A 524 15.63 -9.02 -2.93
N VAL A 525 14.64 -9.82 -2.51
CA VAL A 525 13.52 -10.28 -3.35
C VAL A 525 12.26 -10.18 -2.51
N ILE A 526 11.22 -9.52 -3.05
CA ILE A 526 10.02 -9.14 -2.29
C ILE A 526 9.24 -10.36 -1.76
N TYR A 527 9.17 -11.44 -2.54
CA TYR A 527 8.53 -12.70 -2.13
C TYR A 527 9.10 -13.26 -0.82
N ARG A 528 10.43 -13.26 -0.68
CA ARG A 528 11.10 -13.79 0.51
C ARG A 528 10.83 -12.95 1.75
N LEU A 529 10.68 -11.64 1.56
CA LEU A 529 10.31 -10.73 2.63
C LEU A 529 8.88 -11.03 3.11
N VAL A 530 7.94 -11.17 2.18
CA VAL A 530 6.53 -11.44 2.49
C VAL A 530 6.37 -12.83 3.13
N ASP A 531 7.09 -13.84 2.65
CA ASP A 531 7.11 -15.17 3.26
C ASP A 531 7.64 -15.14 4.70
N ASP A 532 8.67 -14.33 4.97
CA ASP A 532 9.24 -14.13 6.31
C ASP A 532 8.23 -13.42 7.22
N VAL A 533 7.52 -12.39 6.72
CA VAL A 533 6.41 -11.75 7.45
C VAL A 533 5.31 -12.76 7.76
N LYS A 534 4.90 -13.61 6.81
CA LYS A 534 3.90 -14.67 7.03
C LYS A 534 4.34 -15.65 8.12
N GLN A 535 5.62 -16.01 8.15
CA GLN A 535 6.18 -16.90 9.18
C GLN A 535 6.16 -16.24 10.56
N GLU A 536 6.52 -14.96 10.66
CA GLU A 536 6.50 -14.22 11.92
C GLU A 536 5.08 -13.99 12.44
N ILE A 537 4.11 -13.76 11.55
CA ILE A 537 2.69 -13.74 11.93
C ILE A 537 2.29 -15.12 12.46
N THR A 538 2.58 -16.19 11.71
CA THR A 538 2.26 -17.57 12.09
C THR A 538 2.84 -17.94 13.46
N ALA A 539 4.07 -17.51 13.75
CA ALA A 539 4.73 -17.78 15.03
C ALA A 539 4.05 -17.08 16.22
N ARG A 540 3.32 -15.98 15.98
CA ARG A 540 2.63 -15.20 17.01
C ARG A 540 1.15 -15.56 17.18
N ILE A 541 0.58 -16.38 16.28
CA ILE A 541 -0.81 -16.83 16.42
C ILE A 541 -0.92 -17.75 17.65
N PRO A 542 -1.88 -17.52 18.56
CA PRO A 542 -2.10 -18.40 19.69
C PRO A 542 -2.44 -19.81 19.20
N VAL A 543 -1.77 -20.81 19.77
CA VAL A 543 -2.03 -22.22 19.44
C VAL A 543 -3.47 -22.58 19.79
N THR A 544 -4.16 -23.20 18.84
CA THR A 544 -5.51 -23.71 19.06
C THR A 544 -5.42 -25.16 19.48
N GLN A 545 -6.05 -25.48 20.61
CA GLN A 545 -6.10 -26.86 21.09
C GLN A 545 -7.22 -27.60 20.36
N THR A 546 -6.85 -28.66 19.66
CA THR A 546 -7.81 -29.54 19.00
C THR A 546 -7.92 -30.86 19.76
N GLU A 547 -9.12 -31.43 19.78
CA GLU A 547 -9.38 -32.71 20.43
C GLU A 547 -9.03 -33.85 19.48
N GLU A 548 -7.93 -34.56 19.77
CA GLU A 548 -7.56 -35.77 19.05
C GLU A 548 -8.08 -37.00 19.81
N VAL A 549 -9.03 -37.71 19.21
CA VAL A 549 -9.63 -38.92 19.80
C VAL A 549 -8.65 -40.09 19.68
N ILE A 550 -8.22 -40.62 20.82
CA ILE A 550 -7.28 -41.74 20.93
C ILE A 550 -8.02 -43.07 20.93
N GLY A 551 -9.19 -43.12 21.57
CA GLY A 551 -9.95 -44.35 21.72
C GLY A 551 -11.40 -44.13 22.10
N GLU A 552 -12.20 -45.15 21.82
CA GLU A 552 -13.64 -45.19 22.06
C GLU A 552 -13.97 -46.48 22.80
N ALA A 553 -14.78 -46.36 23.84
CA ALA A 553 -15.21 -47.48 24.67
C ALA A 553 -16.68 -47.38 24.99
N ASN A 554 -17.38 -48.52 25.03
CA ASN A 554 -18.79 -48.57 25.36
C ASN A 554 -18.96 -49.01 26.82
N VAL A 555 -19.83 -48.32 27.56
CA VAL A 555 -20.20 -48.68 28.93
C VAL A 555 -21.15 -49.88 28.87
N LEU A 556 -20.77 -50.96 29.56
CA LEU A 556 -21.60 -52.15 29.70
C LEU A 556 -22.42 -52.07 31.01
N GLN A 557 -21.78 -51.71 32.11
CA GLN A 557 -22.42 -51.72 33.43
C GLN A 557 -21.75 -50.75 34.41
N GLU A 558 -22.53 -50.18 35.33
CA GLU A 558 -22.03 -49.40 36.47
C GLU A 558 -21.84 -50.30 37.70
N PHE A 559 -20.69 -50.17 38.37
CA PHE A 559 -20.36 -50.87 39.61
C PHE A 559 -20.18 -49.88 40.76
N MET A 560 -20.73 -50.21 41.93
CA MET A 560 -20.51 -49.42 43.16
C MET A 560 -19.47 -50.13 44.03
N VAL A 561 -18.21 -49.69 43.95
CA VAL A 561 -17.11 -50.29 44.71
C VAL A 561 -16.93 -49.54 46.04
N SER A 562 -16.83 -50.28 47.14
CA SER A 562 -16.56 -49.70 48.47
C SER A 562 -15.05 -49.55 48.67
N GLU A 563 -14.55 -48.33 48.53
CA GLU A 563 -13.14 -48.01 48.74
C GLU A 563 -13.03 -47.29 50.10
N GLY A 564 -12.69 -48.04 51.15
CA GLY A 564 -12.74 -47.57 52.54
C GLY A 564 -14.19 -47.35 53.04
N ARG A 565 -14.50 -46.12 53.49
CA ARG A 565 -15.84 -45.72 54.01
C ARG A 565 -16.78 -45.12 52.94
N ARG A 566 -16.33 -44.95 51.69
CA ARG A 566 -17.11 -44.32 50.61
C ARG A 566 -17.43 -45.33 49.52
N LYS A 567 -18.68 -45.30 49.02
CA LYS A 567 -19.09 -46.03 47.82
C LYS A 567 -18.80 -45.17 46.60
N VAL A 568 -18.03 -45.69 45.66
CA VAL A 568 -17.59 -44.97 44.46
C VAL A 568 -18.15 -45.66 43.22
N PRO A 569 -18.78 -44.92 42.28
CA PRO A 569 -19.19 -45.47 41.01
C PRO A 569 -17.97 -45.75 40.11
N VAL A 570 -17.94 -46.92 39.50
CA VAL A 570 -16.92 -47.38 38.56
C VAL A 570 -17.63 -47.87 37.31
N ALA A 571 -17.28 -47.31 36.16
CA ALA A 571 -17.85 -47.70 34.88
C ALA A 571 -17.10 -48.92 34.34
N GLY A 572 -17.81 -50.03 34.14
CA GLY A 572 -17.33 -51.20 33.42
C GLY A 572 -17.49 -50.98 31.92
N CYS A 573 -16.40 -50.70 31.23
CA CYS A 573 -16.38 -50.38 29.81
C CYS A 573 -15.60 -51.43 29.01
N ARG A 574 -15.91 -51.55 27.71
CA ARG A 574 -15.10 -52.32 26.76
C ARG A 574 -14.61 -51.41 25.66
N CYS A 575 -13.30 -51.43 25.39
CA CYS A 575 -12.69 -50.61 24.32
C CYS A 575 -13.05 -51.18 22.94
N VAL A 576 -13.72 -50.36 22.11
CA VAL A 576 -14.17 -50.74 20.75
C VAL A 576 -13.11 -50.36 19.71
N ARG A 577 -12.57 -49.14 19.83
CA ARG A 577 -11.59 -48.58 18.88
C ARG A 577 -10.46 -47.88 19.63
N GLY A 578 -9.25 -47.98 19.10
CA GLY A 578 -8.08 -47.29 19.64
C GLY A 578 -7.57 -47.88 20.94
N SER A 579 -7.06 -47.01 21.81
CA SER A 579 -6.58 -47.36 23.15
C SER A 579 -7.00 -46.31 24.18
N LEU A 580 -7.21 -46.74 25.42
CA LEU A 580 -7.56 -45.84 26.53
C LEU A 580 -6.32 -45.61 27.38
N ALA A 581 -5.94 -44.36 27.59
CA ALA A 581 -4.79 -43.98 28.41
C ALA A 581 -5.23 -43.30 29.70
N LYS A 582 -4.60 -43.64 30.85
CA LYS A 582 -4.97 -43.05 32.16
C LYS A 582 -4.82 -41.52 32.19
N ASN A 583 -3.79 -40.99 31.52
CA ASN A 583 -3.45 -39.56 31.53
C ASN A 583 -4.21 -38.74 30.47
N ALA A 584 -5.19 -39.32 29.78
CA ALA A 584 -6.01 -38.63 28.78
C ALA A 584 -7.27 -38.01 29.40
N LEU A 585 -7.96 -37.19 28.63
CA LEU A 585 -9.27 -36.64 28.96
C LEU A 585 -10.36 -37.56 28.43
N TYR A 586 -11.51 -37.58 29.11
CA TYR A 586 -12.62 -38.46 28.79
C TYR A 586 -13.92 -37.67 28.67
N LYS A 587 -14.67 -37.94 27.60
CA LYS A 587 -16.06 -37.48 27.43
C LYS A 587 -17.00 -38.66 27.46
N ILE A 588 -18.10 -38.53 28.18
CA ILE A 588 -19.21 -39.49 28.17
C ILE A 588 -20.30 -38.91 27.29
N ILE A 589 -20.67 -39.66 26.25
CA ILE A 589 -21.69 -39.29 25.27
C ILE A 589 -22.88 -40.24 25.41
N ARG A 590 -24.06 -39.65 25.57
CA ARG A 590 -25.33 -40.36 25.55
C ARG A 590 -26.11 -39.94 24.31
N GLY A 591 -26.13 -40.81 23.29
CA GLY A 591 -26.70 -40.48 21.99
C GLY A 591 -25.85 -39.45 21.23
N GLN A 592 -26.17 -38.16 21.38
CA GLN A 592 -25.45 -37.02 20.78
C GLN A 592 -25.06 -35.93 21.79
N GLU A 593 -25.43 -36.07 23.07
CA GLU A 593 -25.12 -35.07 24.09
C GLU A 593 -23.94 -35.52 24.95
N THR A 594 -23.04 -34.59 25.26
CA THR A 594 -21.93 -34.77 26.20
C THR A 594 -22.43 -34.63 27.63
N VAL A 595 -22.54 -35.75 28.34
CA VAL A 595 -23.06 -35.82 29.72
C VAL A 595 -21.98 -35.41 30.72
N PHE A 596 -20.72 -35.73 30.43
CA PHE A 596 -19.60 -35.46 31.33
C PHE A 596 -18.30 -35.29 30.55
N GLU A 597 -17.45 -34.37 31.00
CA GLU A 597 -16.08 -34.18 30.50
C GLU A 597 -15.12 -34.08 31.70
N GLY A 598 -14.07 -34.89 31.72
CA GLY A 598 -13.14 -34.86 32.85
C GLY A 598 -11.96 -35.82 32.76
N LYS A 599 -11.17 -35.87 33.83
CA LYS A 599 -10.03 -36.77 33.99
C LYS A 599 -10.45 -38.06 34.72
N LEU A 600 -9.65 -39.11 34.56
CA LEU A 600 -9.78 -40.34 35.34
C LEU A 600 -8.94 -40.28 36.63
N VAL A 601 -9.48 -40.85 37.70
CA VAL A 601 -8.76 -41.06 38.97
C VAL A 601 -8.05 -42.41 38.97
N SER A 602 -8.75 -43.47 38.55
CA SER A 602 -8.20 -44.83 38.51
C SER A 602 -8.72 -45.58 37.30
N MET A 603 -7.87 -46.46 36.78
CA MET A 603 -8.11 -47.28 35.62
C MET A 603 -7.57 -48.68 35.92
N LYS A 604 -8.47 -49.66 35.98
CA LYS A 604 -8.16 -51.04 36.39
C LYS A 604 -8.63 -52.03 35.33
N HIS A 605 -7.79 -53.02 35.03
CA HIS A 605 -8.20 -54.21 34.30
C HIS A 605 -8.24 -55.36 35.31
N LEU A 606 -9.42 -55.93 35.53
CA LEU A 606 -9.67 -56.92 36.57
C LEU A 606 -9.31 -56.38 37.98
N LYS A 607 -8.11 -56.69 38.49
CA LYS A 607 -7.62 -56.26 39.81
C LYS A 607 -6.35 -55.40 39.74
N GLU A 608 -5.73 -55.27 38.58
CA GLU A 608 -4.46 -54.55 38.41
C GLU A 608 -4.70 -53.15 37.83
N GLU A 609 -3.97 -52.15 38.32
CA GLU A 609 -3.97 -50.82 37.72
C GLU A 609 -3.11 -50.83 36.46
N VAL A 610 -3.74 -50.47 35.34
CA VAL A 610 -3.09 -50.46 34.03
C VAL A 610 -2.99 -49.02 33.51
N PRO A 611 -1.84 -48.62 32.93
CA PRO A 611 -1.68 -47.28 32.37
C PRO A 611 -2.35 -47.12 31.01
N THR A 612 -2.54 -48.21 30.27
CA THR A 612 -3.15 -48.22 28.93
C THR A 612 -3.92 -49.51 28.70
N ILE A 613 -5.10 -49.41 28.12
CA ILE A 613 -5.96 -50.54 27.74
C ILE A 613 -6.00 -50.63 26.22
N LYS A 614 -5.80 -51.84 25.69
CA LYS A 614 -5.83 -52.11 24.25
C LYS A 614 -7.26 -52.44 23.79
N ARG A 615 -7.43 -52.53 22.47
CA ARG A 615 -8.69 -52.89 21.82
C ARG A 615 -9.25 -54.23 22.35
N ASP A 616 -10.57 -54.29 22.48
CA ASP A 616 -11.35 -55.46 22.93
C ASP A 616 -11.10 -55.91 24.38
N GLN A 617 -10.32 -55.15 25.16
CA GLN A 617 -10.16 -55.39 26.59
C GLN A 617 -11.23 -54.66 27.40
N GLU A 618 -11.69 -55.31 28.46
CA GLU A 618 -12.60 -54.73 29.45
C GLU A 618 -11.83 -53.90 30.48
N CYS A 619 -12.44 -52.85 30.99
CA CYS A 619 -11.80 -51.98 31.95
C CYS A 619 -12.79 -51.35 32.92
N GLY A 620 -12.36 -51.19 34.17
CA GLY A 620 -13.01 -50.35 35.15
C GLY A 620 -12.43 -48.94 35.11
N LEU A 621 -13.27 -47.97 34.77
CA LEU A 621 -12.92 -46.55 34.74
C LEU A 621 -13.57 -45.82 35.91
N LYS A 622 -12.78 -45.07 36.68
CA LYS A 622 -13.23 -44.20 37.76
C LYS A 622 -12.97 -42.75 37.38
N PHE A 623 -14.03 -41.96 37.24
CA PHE A 623 -13.97 -40.53 36.93
C PHE A 623 -13.74 -39.70 38.20
N ASP A 624 -13.26 -38.46 38.03
CA ASP A 624 -12.95 -37.53 39.13
C ASP A 624 -14.20 -36.95 39.81
N ASP A 625 -15.27 -36.78 39.04
CA ASP A 625 -16.52 -36.22 39.55
C ASP A 625 -17.44 -37.31 40.16
N PRO A 626 -17.81 -37.19 41.44
CA PRO A 626 -18.70 -38.14 42.11
C PRO A 626 -20.18 -38.06 41.65
N GLU A 627 -20.59 -37.02 40.93
CA GLU A 627 -21.97 -36.90 40.40
C GLU A 627 -22.14 -37.50 38.99
N ALA A 628 -21.03 -37.85 38.32
CA ALA A 628 -21.06 -38.44 36.99
C ALA A 628 -21.59 -39.89 37.02
N ARG A 629 -22.89 -40.05 36.74
CA ARG A 629 -23.53 -41.37 36.61
C ARG A 629 -23.48 -41.89 35.18
N VAL A 630 -22.92 -43.07 35.01
CA VAL A 630 -22.88 -43.79 33.73
C VAL A 630 -24.06 -44.73 33.58
N GLN A 631 -24.61 -44.84 32.37
CA GLN A 631 -25.65 -45.81 32.02
C GLN A 631 -25.11 -46.86 31.05
N PRO A 632 -25.63 -48.10 31.10
CA PRO A 632 -25.37 -49.09 30.06
C PRO A 632 -25.74 -48.55 28.68
N GLY A 633 -24.81 -48.61 27.73
CA GLY A 633 -24.99 -48.07 26.38
C GLY A 633 -24.41 -46.67 26.15
N ASP A 634 -23.91 -45.99 27.19
CA ASP A 634 -23.16 -44.74 27.03
C ASP A 634 -21.82 -44.99 26.30
N THR A 635 -21.40 -44.04 25.46
CA THR A 635 -20.12 -44.10 24.74
C THR A 635 -19.10 -43.19 25.41
N VAL A 636 -17.93 -43.73 25.72
CA VAL A 636 -16.82 -43.03 26.37
C VAL A 636 -15.74 -42.76 25.33
N LEU A 637 -15.48 -41.49 25.06
CA LEU A 637 -14.40 -41.04 24.19
C LEU A 637 -13.19 -40.65 25.01
N CYS A 638 -12.06 -41.28 24.74
CA CYS A 638 -10.75 -40.91 25.24
C CYS A 638 -10.09 -39.99 24.22
N TYR A 639 -9.75 -38.77 24.62
CA TYR A 639 -9.12 -37.77 23.76
C TYR A 639 -7.96 -37.09 24.48
N ARG A 640 -7.07 -36.51 23.68
CA ARG A 640 -5.99 -35.65 24.17
C ARG A 640 -6.06 -34.32 23.44
N LEU A 641 -5.80 -33.25 24.17
CA LEU A 641 -5.60 -31.94 23.59
C LEU A 641 -4.27 -31.95 22.84
N ARG A 642 -4.34 -31.75 21.53
CA ARG A 642 -3.18 -31.53 20.69
C ARG A 642 -3.16 -30.07 20.28
N ASP A 643 -2.05 -29.41 20.63
CA ASP A 643 -1.78 -28.07 20.16
C ASP A 643 -1.51 -28.16 18.65
N VAL A 644 -2.41 -27.57 17.86
CA VAL A 644 -2.21 -27.41 16.42
C VAL A 644 -1.76 -25.98 16.22
N ALA A 645 -0.55 -25.82 15.67
CA ALA A 645 -0.07 -24.52 15.24
C ALA A 645 -0.92 -24.09 14.03
N PRO A 646 -1.77 -23.05 14.17
CA PRO A 646 -2.53 -22.53 13.04
C PRO A 646 -1.55 -21.92 12.03
N ARG A 647 -1.93 -21.96 10.75
CA ARG A 647 -1.21 -21.22 9.69
C ARG A 647 -2.00 -19.96 9.35
N THR A 648 -1.29 -18.95 8.86
CA THR A 648 -1.94 -17.79 8.27
C THR A 648 -2.62 -18.20 6.97
N ASP A 649 -3.90 -17.84 6.83
CA ASP A 649 -4.64 -17.98 5.57
C ASP A 649 -4.40 -16.77 4.64
N TRP A 650 -3.62 -15.78 5.11
CA TRP A 650 -3.31 -14.56 4.37
C TRP A 650 -2.55 -14.86 3.08
N ASP A 651 -3.19 -14.54 1.96
CA ASP A 651 -2.60 -14.56 0.64
C ASP A 651 -2.70 -13.16 0.00
N PRO A 652 -1.57 -12.47 -0.23
CA PRO A 652 -1.56 -11.11 -0.76
C PRO A 652 -1.95 -11.03 -2.25
N GLY A 653 -2.34 -12.14 -2.89
CA GLY A 653 -2.98 -12.14 -4.19
C GLY A 653 -2.04 -11.92 -5.39
N PHE A 654 -0.77 -12.34 -5.29
CA PHE A 654 0.20 -12.23 -6.39
C PHE A 654 1.06 -13.47 -6.63
#